data_AF-A0AAU5RR40-F1
#
_entry.id   AF-A0AAU5RR40-F1
#
_cell.length_a   1.000
_cell.length_b   1.000
_cell.length_c   1.000
_cell.angle_alpha   90.00
_cell.angle_beta   90.00
_cell.angle_gamma   90.00
#
_symmetry.space_group_name_H-M   'P 1'
#
loop_
_entity.id
_entity.type
_entity.pdbx_description
1 polymer ?
#
loop_
_entity_poly.entity_id
_entity_poly.type
_entity_poly.pdbx_seq_one_letter_code
_entity_poly.pdbx_strand_id
1 'polypeptide(L)'
;MYRYAVSYLRGRDEAWVARFLYELRRRLDASKGPRFTRVPAPAPQDARHTPPAESPGVATADVVLALCSPAYFSEGPADQDWAVLAHRQTLGQARTGTAPRTALPLLWEPVPQRLPEPVAAADVFTAGQPPEYRSLGLALLTMQAPRYRAALDEVLATIVAHMNEAVRSGTTAPALRDRSAGEPPRALAVDDAVFTEEFRKHLAPAVPAPRIPRTLVAGDGTDETVPAELLPELGRRLLLVGPLGAGHSTELARLAGQALDAVPHTAAGADRAPWGCRIPFVLSARSGALPDLDGLVPALAPGAAAREPAGWAARQLRAGHAFVAVDDLDAVPSRNRTAVWESLLRLLRAHPEAPCVIATNGATVPWERLGSEFRTVRLRALAPAGVRALLDTLADGERRLSGALTRRLDEDPVLSGVAGRPAATAAIWRASRAHTPPGPPPRHQLLRAGISAGWRRARPEPGGVPPVREDGAAVPDSVLRTACGSLAVATLDMDGARIPLRTALDALRDRGTRAAGAAPAPDRLLAALADRTGTLYQPGPDTVAFSDPAVRTFLAAHHLAGVEPADAARLLARSGSSELEALLGELRAARDRKEPRGILTDGHRPLRRLPAARPVAPAPARRAVVRSAGELRALTGAGCPELWCEGAVEGLDEMLPHLPGLRTLVLADDPARTALPPLDACPSLRALRVVRCPALTDLSALVSSTVMFLTVDPWPEGPIPEGLYDMPWLSQVDLVSPGARPSARAGAHAAPRPGGVPRQGAVFPGVRVVRPGRARGGNLQH
;
A
#
# COMPACT_ATOMS: atom_id res chain seq x y z
N MET A 1 -41.65 -20.33 -18.05
CA MET A 1 -41.00 -20.00 -16.76
C MET A 1 -39.56 -19.69 -17.10
N TYR A 2 -39.12 -18.47 -16.84
CA TYR A 2 -37.81 -17.94 -17.28
C TYR A 2 -36.83 -17.92 -16.11
N ARG A 3 -35.55 -18.04 -16.39
CA ARG A 3 -34.48 -18.11 -15.41
C ARG A 3 -33.68 -16.81 -15.43
N TYR A 4 -33.40 -16.26 -14.24
CA TYR A 4 -32.43 -15.18 -14.13
C TYR A 4 -31.28 -15.54 -13.19
N ALA A 5 -30.10 -15.05 -13.50
CA ALA A 5 -28.90 -15.16 -12.67
C ALA A 5 -28.39 -13.77 -12.32
N VAL A 6 -27.59 -13.67 -11.26
CA VAL A 6 -26.93 -12.44 -10.84
C VAL A 6 -25.45 -12.71 -10.76
N SER A 7 -24.62 -11.87 -11.41
CA SER A 7 -23.17 -12.00 -11.36
C SER A 7 -22.68 -11.74 -9.93
N TYR A 8 -21.69 -12.51 -9.50
CA TYR A 8 -21.38 -12.66 -8.09
C TYR A 8 -20.60 -11.48 -7.47
N LEU A 9 -20.89 -11.20 -6.19
CA LEU A 9 -20.06 -10.45 -5.24
C LEU A 9 -19.56 -11.41 -4.16
N ARG A 10 -18.23 -11.55 -4.05
CA ARG A 10 -17.48 -12.45 -3.14
C ARG A 10 -17.74 -12.23 -1.64
N GLY A 11 -18.94 -12.58 -1.17
CA GLY A 11 -19.26 -12.74 0.26
C GLY A 11 -19.09 -11.50 1.14
N ARG A 12 -18.86 -10.31 0.56
CA ARG A 12 -18.68 -9.05 1.32
C ARG A 12 -19.99 -8.29 1.57
N ASP A 13 -21.06 -8.60 0.84
CA ASP A 13 -22.36 -7.91 0.92
C ASP A 13 -23.58 -8.85 0.92
N GLU A 14 -23.50 -10.02 1.56
CA GLU A 14 -24.60 -11.01 1.51
C GLU A 14 -25.95 -10.44 2.00
N ALA A 15 -25.97 -9.59 3.02
CA ALA A 15 -27.20 -9.03 3.56
C ALA A 15 -27.91 -8.07 2.58
N TRP A 16 -27.15 -7.21 1.89
CA TRP A 16 -27.70 -6.19 1.00
C TRP A 16 -28.06 -6.74 -0.37
N VAL A 17 -27.25 -7.66 -0.89
CA VAL A 17 -27.61 -8.42 -2.09
C VAL A 17 -28.86 -9.23 -1.81
N ALA A 18 -28.98 -9.90 -0.67
CA ALA A 18 -30.20 -10.64 -0.31
C ALA A 18 -31.43 -9.71 -0.22
N ARG A 19 -31.29 -8.52 0.38
CA ARG A 19 -32.35 -7.52 0.45
C ARG A 19 -32.78 -7.02 -0.93
N PHE A 20 -31.82 -6.67 -1.79
CA PHE A 20 -32.08 -6.30 -3.18
C PHE A 20 -32.84 -7.40 -3.92
N LEU A 21 -32.34 -8.64 -3.84
CA LEU A 21 -32.95 -9.79 -4.51
C LEU A 21 -34.35 -10.11 -3.98
N TYR A 22 -34.59 -9.91 -2.69
CA TYR A 22 -35.91 -10.05 -2.07
C TYR A 22 -36.90 -9.02 -2.61
N GLU A 23 -36.51 -7.73 -2.65
CA GLU A 23 -37.34 -6.66 -3.20
C GLU A 23 -37.60 -6.85 -4.70
N LEU A 24 -36.59 -7.26 -5.47
CA LEU A 24 -36.74 -7.58 -6.88
C LEU A 24 -37.71 -8.74 -7.09
N ARG A 25 -37.56 -9.83 -6.33
CA ARG A 25 -38.45 -10.99 -6.40
C ARG A 25 -39.89 -10.61 -6.09
N ARG A 26 -40.12 -9.86 -5.01
CA ARG A 26 -41.45 -9.37 -4.62
C ARG A 26 -42.14 -8.62 -5.76
N ARG A 27 -41.39 -7.81 -6.52
CA ARG A 27 -41.94 -7.08 -7.66
C ARG A 27 -42.15 -7.92 -8.90
N LEU A 28 -41.25 -8.86 -9.19
CA LEU A 28 -41.46 -9.82 -10.27
C LEU A 28 -42.73 -10.64 -10.02
N ASP A 29 -42.92 -11.11 -8.78
CA ASP A 29 -44.10 -11.87 -8.34
C ASP A 29 -45.39 -11.03 -8.37
N ALA A 30 -45.30 -9.72 -8.07
CA ALA A 30 -46.42 -8.79 -8.15
C ALA A 30 -46.72 -8.31 -9.59
N SER A 31 -45.77 -8.47 -10.53
CA SER A 31 -45.95 -8.04 -11.90
C SER A 31 -46.89 -8.99 -12.67
N LYS A 32 -47.73 -8.46 -13.56
CA LYS A 32 -48.56 -9.28 -14.48
C LYS A 32 -47.72 -9.91 -15.63
N GLY A 33 -46.40 -9.95 -15.49
CA GLY A 33 -45.45 -10.37 -16.52
C GLY A 33 -45.13 -11.87 -16.51
N PRO A 34 -44.15 -12.30 -17.31
CA PRO A 34 -43.59 -13.64 -17.27
C PRO A 34 -43.12 -14.06 -15.87
N ARG A 35 -43.29 -15.34 -15.50
CA ARG A 35 -42.76 -15.86 -14.24
C ARG A 35 -41.26 -16.13 -14.33
N PHE A 36 -40.51 -15.54 -13.41
CA PHE A 36 -39.06 -15.68 -13.29
C PHE A 36 -38.65 -16.59 -12.12
N THR A 37 -37.51 -17.26 -12.25
CA THR A 37 -36.93 -18.09 -11.20
C THR A 37 -35.43 -17.86 -11.15
N ARG A 38 -34.93 -17.54 -9.96
CA ARG A 38 -33.51 -17.30 -9.77
C ARG A 38 -32.73 -18.61 -9.88
N VAL A 39 -31.63 -18.61 -10.62
CA VAL A 39 -30.62 -19.66 -10.52
C VAL A 39 -29.79 -19.37 -9.27
N PRO A 40 -29.87 -20.20 -8.21
CA PRO A 40 -29.10 -19.98 -6.99
C PRO A 40 -27.62 -20.25 -7.24
N ALA A 41 -26.76 -19.57 -6.47
CA ALA A 41 -25.36 -19.94 -6.43
C ALA A 41 -25.19 -21.26 -5.65
N PRO A 42 -24.28 -22.17 -6.06
CA PRO A 42 -23.96 -23.33 -5.27
C PRO A 42 -23.40 -22.88 -3.92
N ALA A 43 -23.79 -23.57 -2.85
CA ALA A 43 -23.24 -23.31 -1.52
C ALA A 43 -21.70 -23.50 -1.57
N PRO A 44 -20.92 -22.67 -0.83
CA PRO A 44 -19.48 -22.87 -0.74
C PRO A 44 -19.20 -24.23 -0.11
N GLN A 45 -18.85 -25.23 -0.94
CA GLN A 45 -18.34 -26.51 -0.47
C GLN A 45 -16.91 -26.30 0.00
N ASP A 46 -16.62 -26.69 1.25
CA ASP A 46 -15.32 -26.71 1.92
C ASP A 46 -14.29 -25.64 1.51
N ALA A 47 -13.99 -24.71 2.43
CA ALA A 47 -13.04 -23.60 2.31
C ALA A 47 -11.57 -23.98 1.99
N ARG A 48 -11.30 -25.21 1.57
CA ARG A 48 -10.00 -25.73 1.15
C ARG A 48 -9.85 -25.89 -0.37
N HIS A 49 -10.89 -25.64 -1.16
CA HIS A 49 -10.82 -25.73 -2.62
C HIS A 49 -11.12 -24.39 -3.29
N THR A 50 -10.37 -24.15 -4.37
CA THR A 50 -10.42 -22.99 -5.26
C THR A 50 -11.89 -22.61 -5.55
N PRO A 51 -12.28 -21.33 -5.42
CA PRO A 51 -13.67 -20.93 -5.69
C PRO A 51 -14.08 -21.39 -7.09
N PRO A 52 -15.34 -21.83 -7.29
CA PRO A 52 -15.81 -22.25 -8.60
C PRO A 52 -15.53 -21.13 -9.61
N ALA A 53 -14.87 -21.48 -10.71
CA ALA A 53 -14.43 -20.53 -11.72
C ALA A 53 -15.63 -19.80 -12.36
N GLU A 54 -16.77 -20.47 -12.47
CA GLU A 54 -17.93 -19.97 -13.21
C GLU A 54 -18.98 -19.33 -12.31
N SER A 55 -19.46 -18.13 -12.68
CA SER A 55 -20.66 -17.59 -12.05
C SER A 55 -21.86 -18.47 -12.37
N PRO A 56 -22.56 -18.98 -11.33
CA PRO A 56 -23.64 -19.93 -11.48
C PRO A 56 -24.80 -19.31 -12.27
N GLY A 57 -25.16 -19.96 -13.37
CA GLY A 57 -26.30 -19.56 -14.20
C GLY A 57 -25.98 -18.60 -15.35
N VAL A 58 -24.77 -18.01 -15.45
CA VAL A 58 -24.43 -17.12 -16.59
C VAL A 58 -24.50 -17.85 -17.94
N ALA A 59 -24.15 -19.13 -17.96
CA ALA A 59 -24.23 -19.98 -19.16
C ALA A 59 -25.66 -20.40 -19.55
N THR A 60 -26.61 -20.37 -18.61
CA THR A 60 -27.92 -21.03 -18.75
C THR A 60 -29.13 -20.13 -18.53
N ALA A 61 -28.98 -19.00 -17.83
CA ALA A 61 -30.08 -18.11 -17.52
C ALA A 61 -30.53 -17.34 -18.76
N ASP A 62 -31.83 -17.03 -18.81
CA ASP A 62 -32.43 -16.23 -19.86
C ASP A 62 -32.03 -14.75 -19.71
N VAL A 63 -31.91 -14.28 -18.46
CA VAL A 63 -31.43 -12.93 -18.12
C VAL A 63 -30.32 -13.01 -17.06
N VAL A 64 -29.23 -12.29 -17.25
CA VAL A 64 -28.11 -12.16 -16.31
C VAL A 64 -28.04 -10.72 -15.84
N LEU A 65 -28.19 -10.50 -14.53
CA LEU A 65 -28.01 -9.19 -13.90
C LEU A 65 -26.54 -9.06 -13.51
N ALA A 66 -25.77 -8.25 -14.24
CA ALA A 66 -24.35 -8.05 -13.97
C ALA A 66 -24.17 -6.90 -12.95
N LEU A 67 -23.82 -7.22 -11.71
CA LEU A 67 -23.64 -6.23 -10.64
C LEU A 67 -22.27 -5.55 -10.75
N CYS A 68 -22.20 -4.48 -11.54
CA CYS A 68 -21.01 -3.69 -11.79
C CYS A 68 -20.56 -2.96 -10.52
N SER A 69 -19.38 -3.32 -10.04
CA SER A 69 -18.69 -2.71 -8.89
C SER A 69 -17.18 -2.77 -9.13
N PRO A 70 -16.36 -1.96 -8.44
CA PRO A 70 -14.90 -2.09 -8.53
C PRO A 70 -14.43 -3.52 -8.23
N ALA A 71 -15.02 -4.19 -7.23
CA ALA A 71 -14.73 -5.58 -6.89
C ALA A 71 -15.09 -6.57 -8.03
N TYR A 72 -16.22 -6.38 -8.72
CA TYR A 72 -16.64 -7.23 -9.83
C TYR A 72 -15.59 -7.25 -10.97
N PHE A 73 -15.01 -6.08 -11.28
CA PHE A 73 -13.99 -5.97 -12.31
C PHE A 73 -12.59 -6.37 -11.84
N SER A 74 -12.24 -6.10 -10.58
CA SER A 74 -10.90 -6.34 -10.04
C SER A 74 -10.65 -7.77 -9.54
N GLU A 75 -11.64 -8.40 -8.89
CA GLU A 75 -11.48 -9.72 -8.28
C GLU A 75 -11.71 -10.90 -9.24
N GLY A 76 -12.17 -10.60 -10.47
CA GLY A 76 -12.08 -11.50 -11.63
C GLY A 76 -13.30 -12.27 -12.15
N PRO A 77 -14.52 -12.21 -11.58
CA PRO A 77 -15.67 -12.87 -12.22
C PRO A 77 -16.07 -12.22 -13.56
N ALA A 78 -15.85 -10.90 -13.71
CA ALA A 78 -16.28 -10.18 -14.90
C ALA A 78 -15.69 -10.72 -16.21
N ASP A 79 -14.41 -11.07 -16.25
CA ASP A 79 -13.76 -11.57 -17.47
C ASP A 79 -14.43 -12.84 -17.99
N GLN A 80 -14.71 -13.77 -17.08
CA GLN A 80 -15.31 -15.05 -17.40
C GLN A 80 -16.80 -14.90 -17.73
N ASP A 81 -17.53 -14.09 -16.96
CA ASP A 81 -18.94 -13.82 -17.20
C ASP A 81 -19.14 -13.20 -18.58
N TRP A 82 -18.36 -12.17 -18.92
CA TRP A 82 -18.47 -11.48 -20.20
C TRP A 82 -17.95 -12.32 -21.37
N ALA A 83 -16.99 -13.22 -21.16
CA ALA A 83 -16.59 -14.19 -22.19
C ALA A 83 -17.73 -15.17 -22.52
N VAL A 84 -18.43 -15.68 -21.50
CA VAL A 84 -19.60 -16.55 -21.67
C VAL A 84 -20.75 -15.80 -22.34
N LEU A 85 -21.04 -14.58 -21.90
CA LEU A 85 -22.10 -13.74 -22.45
C LEU A 85 -21.83 -13.37 -23.92
N ALA A 86 -20.60 -12.98 -24.25
CA ALA A 86 -20.20 -12.69 -25.63
C ALA A 86 -20.36 -13.93 -26.52
N HIS A 87 -19.93 -15.11 -26.06
CA HIS A 87 -20.10 -16.34 -26.81
C HIS A 87 -21.57 -16.69 -27.06
N ARG A 88 -22.44 -16.54 -26.04
CA ARG A 88 -23.89 -16.73 -26.15
C ARG A 88 -24.53 -15.75 -27.12
N GLN A 89 -24.06 -14.49 -27.13
CA GLN A 89 -24.53 -13.47 -28.06
C GLN A 89 -24.18 -13.83 -29.50
N THR A 90 -22.93 -14.24 -29.78
CA THR A 90 -22.49 -14.70 -31.11
C THR A 90 -23.28 -15.90 -31.59
N LEU A 91 -23.48 -16.91 -30.73
CA LEU A 91 -24.27 -18.11 -31.08
C LEU A 91 -25.74 -17.79 -31.34
N GLY A 92 -26.33 -16.89 -30.54
CA GLY A 92 -27.69 -16.42 -30.74
C GLY A 92 -27.83 -15.71 -32.09
N GLN A 93 -26.94 -14.76 -32.37
CA GLN A 93 -26.92 -14.04 -33.65
C GLN A 93 -26.77 -14.97 -34.84
N ALA A 94 -25.89 -15.98 -34.75
CA ALA A 94 -25.72 -16.97 -35.82
C ALA A 94 -26.98 -17.82 -36.06
N ARG A 95 -27.81 -18.06 -35.03
CA ARG A 95 -29.02 -18.89 -35.13
C ARG A 95 -30.26 -18.12 -35.53
N THR A 96 -30.43 -16.89 -35.03
CA THR A 96 -31.68 -16.13 -35.16
C THR A 96 -31.53 -14.88 -36.04
N GLY A 97 -30.31 -14.54 -36.48
CA GLY A 97 -30.01 -13.29 -37.17
C GLY A 97 -30.02 -12.06 -36.26
N THR A 98 -30.33 -12.23 -34.97
CA THR A 98 -30.47 -11.16 -33.97
C THR A 98 -29.62 -11.47 -32.74
N ALA A 99 -28.88 -10.47 -32.25
CA ALA A 99 -28.04 -10.64 -31.07
C ALA A 99 -28.91 -10.61 -29.78
N PRO A 100 -29.03 -11.73 -29.03
CA PRO A 100 -29.86 -11.77 -27.85
C PRO A 100 -29.29 -10.91 -26.73
N ARG A 101 -30.13 -10.08 -26.10
CA ARG A 101 -29.78 -9.28 -24.93
C ARG A 101 -29.89 -10.12 -23.65
N THR A 102 -28.82 -10.84 -23.35
CA THR A 102 -28.76 -11.77 -22.21
C THR A 102 -28.30 -11.13 -20.92
N ALA A 103 -27.58 -10.01 -21.00
CA ALA A 103 -26.99 -9.34 -19.86
C ALA A 103 -27.60 -7.96 -19.66
N LEU A 104 -27.87 -7.62 -18.40
CA LEU A 104 -28.25 -6.30 -17.94
C LEU A 104 -27.20 -5.82 -16.94
N PRO A 105 -26.25 -4.95 -17.35
CA PRO A 105 -25.34 -4.28 -16.42
C PRO A 105 -26.12 -3.39 -15.45
N LEU A 106 -25.87 -3.55 -14.16
CA LEU A 106 -26.43 -2.75 -13.08
C LEU A 106 -25.27 -2.15 -12.28
N LEU A 107 -25.24 -0.83 -12.13
CA LEU A 107 -24.30 -0.11 -11.28
C LEU A 107 -24.61 -0.45 -9.82
N TRP A 108 -23.91 -1.46 -9.28
CA TRP A 108 -24.04 -1.87 -7.89
C TRP A 108 -23.35 -0.88 -6.96
N GLU A 109 -22.12 -0.53 -7.28
CA GLU A 109 -21.33 0.51 -6.62
C GLU A 109 -20.81 1.51 -7.66
N PRO A 110 -20.58 2.77 -7.29
CA PRO A 110 -19.96 3.74 -8.19
C PRO A 110 -18.61 3.23 -8.70
N VAL A 111 -18.47 3.19 -10.03
CA VAL A 111 -17.23 2.81 -10.71
C VAL A 111 -16.61 4.09 -11.28
N PRO A 112 -15.50 4.60 -10.72
CA PRO A 112 -14.89 5.84 -11.19
C PRO A 112 -14.21 5.70 -12.55
N GLN A 113 -13.85 4.47 -12.94
CA GLN A 113 -13.29 4.13 -14.25
C GLN A 113 -14.37 4.02 -15.33
N ARG A 114 -13.95 4.05 -16.60
CA ARG A 114 -14.81 3.77 -17.74
C ARG A 114 -15.23 2.29 -17.71
N LEU A 115 -16.51 1.99 -17.96
CA LEU A 115 -16.93 0.60 -18.18
C LEU A 115 -16.24 0.04 -19.43
N PRO A 116 -15.74 -1.22 -19.40
CA PRO A 116 -15.22 -1.85 -20.60
C PRO A 116 -16.27 -1.87 -21.73
N GLU A 117 -15.86 -1.74 -22.98
CA GLU A 117 -16.68 -1.66 -24.18
C GLU A 117 -17.77 -2.74 -24.25
N PRO A 118 -17.50 -4.05 -24.01
CA PRO A 118 -18.57 -5.05 -24.03
C PRO A 118 -19.66 -4.79 -22.99
N VAL A 119 -19.28 -4.24 -21.84
CA VAL A 119 -20.19 -3.89 -20.75
C VAL A 119 -20.93 -2.60 -21.05
N ALA A 120 -20.22 -1.59 -21.54
CA ALA A 120 -20.78 -0.30 -21.92
C ALA A 120 -21.77 -0.43 -23.09
N ALA A 121 -21.49 -1.28 -24.07
CA ALA A 121 -22.38 -1.57 -25.19
C ALA A 121 -23.66 -2.31 -24.74
N ALA A 122 -23.58 -3.09 -23.67
CA ALA A 122 -24.72 -3.75 -23.06
C ALA A 122 -25.49 -2.85 -22.07
N ASP A 123 -24.90 -1.75 -21.61
CA ASP A 123 -25.51 -0.83 -20.65
C ASP A 123 -26.49 0.13 -21.36
N VAL A 124 -27.73 -0.35 -21.48
CA VAL A 124 -28.89 0.45 -21.90
C VAL A 124 -29.70 0.97 -20.72
N PHE A 125 -29.25 0.70 -19.48
CA PHE A 125 -30.02 0.93 -18.26
C PHE A 125 -29.63 2.25 -17.60
N THR A 126 -28.34 2.49 -17.39
CA THR A 126 -27.82 3.53 -16.50
C THR A 126 -28.18 4.95 -16.91
N ALA A 127 -28.23 5.25 -18.21
CA ALA A 127 -28.49 6.61 -18.71
C ALA A 127 -29.88 7.15 -18.36
N GLY A 128 -30.89 6.28 -18.26
CA GLY A 128 -32.28 6.65 -17.96
C GLY A 128 -32.66 6.64 -16.48
N GLN A 129 -31.70 6.44 -15.58
CA GLN A 129 -31.98 6.31 -14.14
C GLN A 129 -31.83 7.63 -13.36
N PRO A 130 -32.44 7.72 -12.16
CA PRO A 130 -32.28 8.85 -11.25
C PRO A 130 -30.80 9.19 -10.96
N PRO A 131 -30.46 10.47 -10.70
CA PRO A 131 -29.10 10.88 -10.37
C PRO A 131 -28.55 10.19 -9.11
N GLU A 132 -29.41 9.82 -8.16
CA GLU A 132 -29.06 9.07 -6.95
C GLU A 132 -28.51 7.68 -7.31
N TYR A 133 -29.10 7.00 -8.29
CA TYR A 133 -28.59 5.71 -8.76
C TYR A 133 -27.19 5.84 -9.37
N ARG A 134 -26.98 6.85 -10.23
CA ARG A 134 -25.69 7.07 -10.89
C ARG A 134 -24.57 7.47 -9.93
N SER A 135 -24.90 8.19 -8.86
CA SER A 135 -23.93 8.69 -7.88
C SER A 135 -23.68 7.74 -6.71
N LEU A 136 -24.70 7.00 -6.26
CA LEU A 136 -24.64 6.15 -5.07
C LEU A 136 -24.55 4.66 -5.39
N GLY A 137 -25.00 4.24 -6.58
CA GLY A 137 -25.15 2.83 -6.93
C GLY A 137 -26.32 2.14 -6.23
N LEU A 138 -26.70 0.97 -6.75
CA LEU A 138 -27.82 0.17 -6.25
C LEU A 138 -27.60 -0.36 -4.82
N ALA A 139 -26.35 -0.63 -4.45
CA ALA A 139 -26.00 -1.09 -3.11
C ALA A 139 -26.43 -0.07 -2.07
N LEU A 140 -26.04 1.20 -2.25
CA LEU A 140 -26.30 2.26 -1.28
C LEU A 140 -27.77 2.68 -1.28
N LEU A 141 -28.44 2.68 -2.44
CA LEU A 141 -29.90 2.82 -2.50
C LEU A 141 -30.62 1.73 -1.72
N THR A 142 -30.16 0.47 -1.81
CA THR A 142 -30.75 -0.66 -1.08
C THR A 142 -30.45 -0.57 0.41
N MET A 143 -29.23 -0.17 0.80
CA MET A 143 -28.83 0.03 2.19
C MET A 143 -29.62 1.16 2.85
N GLN A 144 -29.82 2.27 2.13
CA GLN A 144 -30.50 3.47 2.62
C GLN A 144 -31.92 3.58 2.03
N ALA A 145 -32.57 2.43 1.83
CA ALA A 145 -33.92 2.34 1.28
C ALA A 145 -34.95 3.25 1.95
N PRO A 146 -34.93 3.51 3.29
CA PRO A 146 -35.85 4.47 3.90
C PRO A 146 -35.69 5.90 3.36
N ARG A 147 -34.44 6.32 3.11
CA ARG A 147 -34.12 7.67 2.63
C ARG A 147 -34.31 7.82 1.13
N TYR A 148 -33.94 6.80 0.36
CA TYR A 148 -33.99 6.83 -1.11
C TYR A 148 -35.07 5.92 -1.69
N ARG A 149 -36.19 5.75 -0.97
CA ARG A 149 -37.23 4.77 -1.35
C ARG A 149 -37.78 5.04 -2.75
N ALA A 150 -38.09 6.29 -3.06
CA ALA A 150 -38.61 6.68 -4.37
C ALA A 150 -37.63 6.30 -5.50
N ALA A 151 -36.36 6.68 -5.38
CA ALA A 151 -35.34 6.35 -6.38
C ALA A 151 -35.10 4.83 -6.49
N LEU A 152 -35.03 4.10 -5.37
CA LEU A 152 -34.92 2.64 -5.37
C LEU A 152 -36.15 1.99 -6.03
N ASP A 153 -37.34 2.51 -5.76
CA ASP A 153 -38.59 2.01 -6.33
C ASP A 153 -38.64 2.21 -7.84
N GLU A 154 -38.21 3.35 -8.34
CA GLU A 154 -38.11 3.65 -9.77
C GLU A 154 -37.11 2.73 -10.48
N VAL A 155 -35.91 2.57 -9.90
CA VAL A 155 -34.86 1.69 -10.44
C VAL A 155 -35.34 0.24 -10.51
N LEU A 156 -35.91 -0.28 -9.43
CA LEU A 156 -36.43 -1.65 -9.39
C LEU A 156 -37.60 -1.88 -10.34
N ALA A 157 -38.50 -0.90 -10.50
CA ALA A 157 -39.57 -0.99 -11.50
C ALA A 157 -39.01 -1.06 -12.92
N THR A 158 -37.98 -0.27 -13.22
CA THR A 158 -37.31 -0.28 -14.51
C THR A 158 -36.58 -1.58 -14.78
N ILE A 159 -35.93 -2.18 -13.76
CA ILE A 159 -35.30 -3.51 -13.88
C ILE A 159 -36.36 -4.57 -14.26
N VAL A 160 -37.50 -4.58 -13.57
CA VAL A 160 -38.60 -5.52 -13.86
C VAL A 160 -39.15 -5.33 -15.28
N ALA A 161 -39.33 -4.09 -15.71
CA ALA A 161 -39.75 -3.78 -17.07
C ALA A 161 -38.74 -4.32 -18.10
N HIS A 162 -37.44 -4.11 -17.87
CA HIS A 162 -36.38 -4.59 -18.75
C HIS A 162 -36.32 -6.12 -18.84
N MET A 163 -36.45 -6.81 -17.70
CA MET A 163 -36.50 -8.28 -17.65
C MET A 163 -37.71 -8.83 -18.43
N ASN A 164 -38.88 -8.20 -18.25
CA ASN A 164 -40.09 -8.58 -18.95
C ASN A 164 -39.97 -8.40 -20.47
N GLU A 165 -39.33 -7.31 -20.92
CA GLU A 165 -39.13 -7.01 -22.33
C GLU A 165 -38.09 -7.93 -22.98
N ALA A 166 -36.96 -8.17 -22.32
CA ALA A 166 -35.90 -9.06 -22.81
C ALA A 166 -36.46 -10.44 -23.17
N VAL A 167 -37.36 -10.96 -22.34
CA VAL A 167 -38.03 -12.23 -22.54
C VAL A 167 -39.12 -12.18 -23.63
N ARG A 168 -39.90 -11.10 -23.71
CA ARG A 168 -40.97 -10.95 -24.73
C ARG A 168 -40.45 -10.81 -26.15
N SER A 169 -39.26 -10.24 -26.31
CA SER A 169 -38.61 -10.07 -27.62
C SER A 169 -38.33 -11.39 -28.38
N GLY A 170 -38.52 -12.56 -27.74
CA GLY A 170 -38.34 -13.87 -28.36
C GLY A 170 -36.87 -14.29 -28.58
N THR A 171 -35.92 -13.39 -28.31
CA THR A 171 -34.48 -13.59 -28.51
C THR A 171 -33.84 -14.30 -27.31
N THR A 172 -34.31 -15.52 -27.00
CA THR A 172 -33.68 -16.31 -25.93
C THR A 172 -32.33 -16.84 -26.42
N ALA A 173 -31.24 -16.44 -25.75
CA ALA A 173 -29.93 -16.94 -26.13
C ALA A 173 -29.80 -18.42 -25.82
N PRO A 174 -29.16 -19.20 -26.71
CA PRO A 174 -28.97 -20.61 -26.48
C PRO A 174 -28.22 -20.85 -25.16
N ALA A 175 -28.71 -21.80 -24.37
CA ALA A 175 -27.98 -22.31 -23.23
C ALA A 175 -26.74 -23.05 -23.75
N LEU A 176 -25.58 -22.79 -23.15
CA LEU A 176 -24.38 -23.56 -23.42
C LEU A 176 -24.52 -24.90 -22.70
N ARG A 177 -24.63 -26.00 -23.46
CA ARG A 177 -24.48 -27.36 -22.92
C ARG A 177 -23.00 -27.74 -22.99
N ASP A 178 -22.46 -28.13 -21.86
CA ASP A 178 -21.11 -28.67 -21.56
C ASP A 178 -19.95 -28.43 -22.57
N ARG A 179 -18.93 -27.70 -22.08
CA ARG A 179 -17.49 -27.71 -22.46
C ARG A 179 -17.12 -27.87 -23.95
N SER A 180 -17.73 -27.07 -24.82
CA SER A 180 -17.32 -27.02 -26.24
C SER A 180 -16.75 -25.64 -26.59
N ALA A 181 -15.55 -25.33 -26.13
CA ALA A 181 -14.63 -24.36 -26.74
C ALA A 181 -13.36 -24.31 -25.91
N GLY A 182 -12.19 -24.06 -26.54
CA GLY A 182 -10.98 -23.68 -25.82
C GLY A 182 -11.20 -22.45 -24.93
N GLU A 183 -10.16 -22.03 -24.21
CA GLU A 183 -10.18 -20.85 -23.34
C GLU A 183 -10.88 -19.68 -24.07
N PRO A 184 -12.12 -19.31 -23.68
CA PRO A 184 -12.90 -18.36 -24.46
C PRO A 184 -12.12 -17.04 -24.45
N PRO A 185 -12.04 -16.34 -25.59
CA PRO A 185 -11.29 -15.10 -25.67
C PRO A 185 -11.79 -14.16 -24.57
N ARG A 186 -10.85 -13.57 -23.83
CA ARG A 186 -11.18 -12.60 -22.79
C ARG A 186 -11.95 -11.46 -23.44
N ALA A 187 -13.26 -11.41 -23.21
CA ALA A 187 -14.13 -10.43 -23.85
C ALA A 187 -13.66 -8.99 -23.61
N LEU A 188 -13.01 -8.74 -22.47
CA LEU A 188 -12.51 -7.42 -22.08
C LEU A 188 -11.09 -7.10 -22.60
N ALA A 189 -10.43 -8.03 -23.30
CA ALA A 189 -9.02 -7.87 -23.68
C ALA A 189 -8.75 -6.84 -24.80
N VAL A 190 -9.75 -6.52 -25.63
CA VAL A 190 -9.61 -5.51 -26.70
C VAL A 190 -9.40 -4.13 -26.09
N ASP A 191 -10.23 -3.75 -25.11
CA ASP A 191 -10.04 -2.51 -24.33
C ASP A 191 -8.68 -2.48 -23.65
N ASP A 192 -8.28 -3.64 -23.11
CA ASP A 192 -6.99 -3.76 -22.42
C ASP A 192 -5.84 -3.41 -23.36
N ALA A 193 -5.83 -3.89 -24.60
CA ALA A 193 -4.74 -3.62 -25.55
C ALA A 193 -4.64 -2.13 -25.92
N VAL A 194 -5.78 -1.50 -26.27
CA VAL A 194 -5.82 -0.08 -26.64
C VAL A 194 -5.35 0.80 -25.49
N PHE A 195 -5.92 0.58 -24.29
CA PHE A 195 -5.55 1.35 -23.12
C PHE A 195 -4.11 1.05 -22.67
N THR A 196 -3.63 -0.18 -22.81
CA THR A 196 -2.24 -0.55 -22.46
C THR A 196 -1.22 0.28 -23.23
N GLU A 197 -1.40 0.46 -24.54
CA GLU A 197 -0.48 1.28 -25.33
C GLU A 197 -0.60 2.77 -24.99
N GLU A 198 -1.79 3.24 -24.65
CA GLU A 198 -1.97 4.61 -24.13
C GLU A 198 -1.25 4.82 -22.80
N PHE A 199 -1.44 3.90 -21.85
CA PHE A 199 -0.80 3.93 -20.54
C PHE A 199 0.73 3.88 -20.66
N ARG A 200 1.27 3.02 -21.53
CA ARG A 200 2.72 2.93 -21.81
C ARG A 200 3.28 4.25 -22.33
N LYS A 201 2.57 4.94 -23.24
CA LYS A 201 2.97 6.27 -23.74
C LYS A 201 3.03 7.33 -22.63
N HIS A 202 2.13 7.25 -21.64
CA HIS A 202 2.17 8.17 -20.50
C HIS A 202 3.31 7.87 -19.52
N LEU A 203 3.69 6.59 -19.37
CA LEU A 203 4.78 6.19 -18.48
C LEU A 203 6.18 6.46 -19.04
N ALA A 204 6.40 6.29 -20.34
CA ALA A 204 7.74 6.34 -20.95
C ALA A 204 8.55 7.60 -20.62
N PRO A 205 7.99 8.83 -20.63
CA PRO A 205 8.75 10.03 -20.28
C PRO A 205 9.18 10.10 -18.80
N ALA A 206 8.50 9.37 -17.91
CA ALA A 206 8.73 9.43 -16.47
C ALA A 206 9.83 8.46 -16.00
N VAL A 207 10.29 7.55 -16.86
CA VAL A 207 11.25 6.50 -16.52
C VAL A 207 12.60 6.82 -17.19
N PRO A 208 13.59 7.37 -16.44
CA PRO A 208 14.88 7.72 -17.00
C PRO A 208 15.68 6.47 -17.40
N ALA A 209 16.52 6.60 -18.44
CA ALA A 209 17.25 5.50 -19.07
C ALA A 209 18.78 5.46 -18.80
N PRO A 210 19.32 5.69 -17.58
CA PRO A 210 20.75 5.49 -17.36
C PRO A 210 21.07 3.99 -17.36
N ARG A 211 21.68 3.52 -18.46
CA ARG A 211 22.21 2.15 -18.59
C ARG A 211 23.61 2.08 -18.02
N ILE A 212 23.72 2.16 -16.68
CA ILE A 212 25.00 1.92 -16.00
C ILE A 212 25.08 0.42 -15.70
N PRO A 213 26.11 -0.30 -16.18
CA PRO A 213 26.29 -1.72 -15.86
C PRO A 213 26.26 -1.97 -14.36
N ARG A 214 25.49 -2.96 -13.93
CA ARG A 214 25.31 -3.31 -12.52
C ARG A 214 25.56 -4.80 -12.30
N THR A 215 26.07 -5.11 -11.12
CA THR A 215 26.25 -6.49 -10.67
C THR A 215 25.43 -6.72 -9.41
N LEU A 216 24.79 -7.87 -9.38
CA LEU A 216 23.98 -8.37 -8.29
C LEU A 216 24.67 -9.56 -7.63
N VAL A 217 24.30 -9.85 -6.38
CA VAL A 217 24.65 -11.10 -5.69
C VAL A 217 23.36 -11.79 -5.27
N ALA A 218 23.17 -13.04 -5.68
CA ALA A 218 22.04 -13.83 -5.22
C ALA A 218 22.25 -14.25 -3.77
N GLY A 219 21.25 -14.08 -2.90
CA GLY A 219 21.38 -14.32 -1.46
C GLY A 219 21.17 -15.77 -1.01
N ASP A 220 21.30 -16.76 -1.90
CA ASP A 220 21.03 -18.18 -1.60
C ASP A 220 22.20 -18.91 -0.91
N GLY A 221 23.15 -18.14 -0.35
CA GLY A 221 24.36 -18.66 0.28
C GLY A 221 25.53 -18.81 -0.70
N THR A 222 25.28 -18.74 -2.00
CA THR A 222 26.34 -18.59 -3.01
C THR A 222 26.60 -17.09 -3.22
N ASP A 223 27.86 -16.63 -3.11
CA ASP A 223 28.20 -15.25 -3.50
C ASP A 223 28.28 -15.14 -5.05
N GLU A 224 27.34 -15.79 -5.76
CA GLU A 224 27.30 -15.80 -7.21
C GLU A 224 26.95 -14.40 -7.72
N THR A 225 27.87 -13.87 -8.53
CA THR A 225 27.72 -12.55 -9.13
C THR A 225 27.01 -12.66 -10.47
N VAL A 226 25.89 -11.95 -10.59
CA VAL A 226 25.05 -11.98 -11.78
C VAL A 226 24.91 -10.55 -12.33
N PRO A 227 24.99 -10.33 -13.66
CA PRO A 227 24.64 -9.04 -14.26
C PRO A 227 23.20 -8.64 -13.93
N ALA A 228 22.94 -7.37 -13.69
CA ALA A 228 21.61 -6.92 -13.28
C ALA A 228 20.53 -7.10 -14.36
N GLU A 229 20.95 -7.24 -15.62
CA GLU A 229 20.08 -7.57 -16.74
C GLU A 229 19.37 -8.92 -16.55
N LEU A 230 20.00 -9.87 -15.83
CA LEU A 230 19.44 -11.19 -15.55
C LEU A 230 18.62 -11.23 -14.25
N LEU A 231 18.34 -10.09 -13.60
CA LEU A 231 17.47 -10.03 -12.43
C LEU A 231 16.15 -10.82 -12.62
N PRO A 232 15.46 -10.77 -13.78
CA PRO A 232 14.23 -11.52 -13.97
C PRO A 232 14.38 -13.05 -13.94
N GLU A 233 15.59 -13.56 -14.22
CA GLU A 233 15.89 -14.99 -14.24
C GLU A 233 16.09 -15.55 -12.82
N LEU A 234 16.38 -14.69 -11.84
CA LEU A 234 16.55 -15.08 -10.44
C LEU A 234 15.24 -15.46 -9.74
N GLY A 235 14.09 -15.05 -10.30
CA GLY A 235 12.77 -15.40 -9.78
C GLY A 235 11.73 -14.29 -9.94
N ARG A 236 10.48 -14.58 -9.56
CA ARG A 236 9.34 -13.66 -9.70
C ARG A 236 9.09 -12.78 -8.48
N ARG A 237 9.65 -13.13 -7.32
CA ARG A 237 9.45 -12.43 -6.04
C ARG A 237 10.83 -12.12 -5.48
N LEU A 238 11.27 -10.87 -5.66
CA LEU A 238 12.63 -10.47 -5.35
C LEU A 238 12.66 -9.35 -4.31
N LEU A 239 13.52 -9.49 -3.32
CA LEU A 239 13.92 -8.40 -2.43
C LEU A 239 15.26 -7.87 -2.93
N LEU A 240 15.24 -6.68 -3.53
CA LEU A 240 16.43 -5.98 -3.97
C LEU A 240 17.00 -5.18 -2.79
N VAL A 241 17.97 -5.79 -2.10
CA VAL A 241 18.52 -5.28 -0.85
C VAL A 241 19.81 -4.51 -1.08
N GLY A 242 19.94 -3.37 -0.43
CA GLY A 242 21.16 -2.56 -0.50
C GLY A 242 21.13 -1.32 0.37
N PRO A 243 22.27 -0.68 0.59
CA PRO A 243 22.33 0.54 1.37
C PRO A 243 21.65 1.70 0.65
N LEU A 244 21.19 2.67 1.41
CA LEU A 244 20.64 3.88 0.84
C LEU A 244 21.67 4.59 -0.07
N GLY A 245 21.25 4.90 -1.29
CA GLY A 245 22.11 5.49 -2.31
C GLY A 245 22.85 4.47 -3.19
N ALA A 246 22.62 3.16 -3.00
CA ALA A 246 23.12 2.10 -3.89
C ALA A 246 22.52 2.17 -5.30
N GLY A 247 21.40 2.88 -5.49
CA GLY A 247 20.73 3.10 -6.77
C GLY A 247 19.55 2.18 -7.05
N HIS A 248 18.86 1.71 -6.00
CA HIS A 248 17.58 1.00 -6.08
C HIS A 248 16.58 1.64 -7.06
N SER A 249 16.26 2.91 -6.87
CA SER A 249 15.32 3.64 -7.73
C SER A 249 15.76 3.64 -9.20
N THR A 250 17.07 3.71 -9.44
CA THR A 250 17.64 3.69 -10.80
C THR A 250 17.52 2.30 -11.42
N GLU A 251 17.70 1.25 -10.63
CA GLU A 251 17.56 -0.13 -11.09
C GLU A 251 16.10 -0.48 -11.41
N LEU A 252 15.16 -0.05 -10.57
CA LEU A 252 13.73 -0.20 -10.83
C LEU A 252 13.29 0.62 -12.06
N ALA A 253 13.85 1.82 -12.25
CA ALA A 253 13.64 2.61 -13.46
C ALA A 253 14.17 1.89 -14.71
N ARG A 254 15.36 1.29 -14.64
CA ARG A 254 15.94 0.52 -15.74
C ARG A 254 15.02 -0.63 -16.17
N LEU A 255 14.51 -1.42 -15.20
CA LEU A 255 13.55 -2.50 -15.48
C LEU A 255 12.26 -1.98 -16.11
N ALA A 256 11.71 -0.87 -15.58
CA ALA A 256 10.53 -0.25 -16.15
C ALA A 256 10.78 0.24 -17.58
N GLY A 257 11.94 0.85 -17.85
CA GLY A 257 12.34 1.27 -19.19
C GLY A 257 12.42 0.09 -20.15
N GLN A 258 13.07 -1.01 -19.75
CA GLN A 258 13.13 -2.24 -20.55
C GLN A 258 11.74 -2.82 -20.87
N ALA A 259 10.81 -2.80 -19.91
CA ALA A 259 9.44 -3.27 -20.13
C ALA A 259 8.67 -2.36 -21.12
N LEU A 260 8.90 -1.05 -21.06
CA LEU A 260 8.30 -0.07 -21.95
C LEU A 260 8.90 -0.10 -23.35
N ASP A 261 10.20 -0.36 -23.48
CA ASP A 261 10.90 -0.47 -24.78
C ASP A 261 10.60 -1.79 -25.50
N ALA A 262 10.14 -2.82 -24.78
CA ALA A 262 9.92 -4.15 -25.34
C ALA A 262 8.83 -4.17 -26.44
N VAL A 263 9.21 -4.72 -27.60
CA VAL A 263 8.36 -4.94 -28.78
C VAL A 263 7.49 -6.21 -28.59
N PRO A 264 6.22 -6.23 -29.04
CA PRO A 264 5.41 -7.45 -29.02
C PRO A 264 6.03 -8.58 -29.85
N HIS A 265 5.95 -9.82 -29.37
CA HIS A 265 6.29 -11.06 -30.09
C HIS A 265 7.76 -11.28 -30.52
N THR A 266 8.73 -10.66 -29.87
CA THR A 266 10.15 -11.03 -30.06
C THR A 266 10.47 -12.36 -29.39
N ALA A 267 10.64 -13.41 -30.19
CA ALA A 267 11.16 -14.69 -29.72
C ALA A 267 12.70 -14.65 -29.65
N ALA A 268 13.24 -14.99 -28.48
CA ALA A 268 14.65 -15.27 -28.18
C ALA A 268 15.69 -14.19 -28.55
N GLY A 269 16.14 -13.42 -27.54
CA GLY A 269 17.26 -12.48 -27.64
C GLY A 269 17.32 -11.48 -26.49
N ALA A 270 18.39 -10.69 -26.41
CA ALA A 270 18.71 -9.72 -25.33
C ALA A 270 17.70 -8.55 -25.14
N ASP A 271 16.66 -8.46 -25.98
CA ASP A 271 15.58 -7.48 -25.95
C ASP A 271 14.29 -8.02 -25.30
N ARG A 272 14.42 -8.97 -24.36
CA ARG A 272 13.26 -9.55 -23.66
C ARG A 272 12.75 -8.61 -22.58
N ALA A 273 11.44 -8.36 -22.57
CA ALA A 273 10.79 -7.65 -21.48
C ALA A 273 11.03 -8.37 -20.15
N PRO A 274 11.30 -7.67 -19.02
CA PRO A 274 11.47 -8.28 -17.72
C PRO A 274 10.30 -9.20 -17.37
N TRP A 275 10.58 -10.48 -17.07
CA TRP A 275 9.57 -11.53 -16.84
C TRP A 275 8.55 -11.73 -17.98
N GLY A 276 8.80 -11.21 -19.19
CA GLY A 276 7.81 -11.15 -20.27
C GLY A 276 6.72 -10.09 -20.05
N CYS A 277 6.85 -9.23 -19.03
CA CYS A 277 5.88 -8.20 -18.70
C CYS A 277 6.17 -6.89 -19.43
N ARG A 278 5.14 -6.33 -20.07
CA ARG A 278 5.23 -5.04 -20.80
C ARG A 278 4.71 -3.85 -20.00
N ILE A 279 4.19 -4.10 -18.79
CA ILE A 279 3.48 -3.10 -17.99
C ILE A 279 4.16 -3.00 -16.61
N PRO A 280 4.98 -1.96 -16.37
CA PRO A 280 5.60 -1.75 -15.08
C PRO A 280 4.70 -0.91 -14.15
N PHE A 281 4.34 -1.45 -12.98
CA PHE A 281 3.76 -0.66 -11.89
C PHE A 281 4.85 -0.28 -10.88
N VAL A 282 5.49 0.87 -11.08
CA VAL A 282 6.57 1.37 -10.20
C VAL A 282 5.99 2.25 -9.10
N LEU A 283 5.83 1.69 -7.91
CA LEU A 283 5.20 2.32 -6.75
C LEU A 283 6.25 2.87 -5.78
N SER A 284 6.00 4.06 -5.24
CA SER A 284 6.79 4.62 -4.14
C SER A 284 5.96 4.64 -2.86
N ALA A 285 6.44 4.00 -1.81
CA ALA A 285 5.78 4.00 -0.51
C ALA A 285 6.01 5.30 0.30
N ARG A 286 6.71 6.29 -0.28
CA ARG A 286 7.11 7.55 0.38
C ARG A 286 5.94 8.34 1.00
N SER A 287 4.75 8.24 0.43
CA SER A 287 3.53 8.90 0.94
C SER A 287 3.00 8.28 2.24
N GLY A 288 3.56 7.14 2.67
CA GLY A 288 3.10 6.38 3.83
C GLY A 288 1.90 5.47 3.53
N ALA A 289 1.51 5.32 2.26
CA ALA A 289 0.50 4.38 1.79
C ALA A 289 0.80 3.98 0.35
N LEU A 290 0.51 2.71 0.00
CA LEU A 290 0.48 2.29 -1.39
C LEU A 290 -0.92 2.54 -1.98
N PRO A 291 -1.04 2.92 -3.25
CA PRO A 291 -2.33 2.99 -3.91
C PRO A 291 -3.00 1.61 -3.91
N ASP A 292 -4.31 1.60 -3.69
CA ASP A 292 -5.12 0.41 -3.96
C ASP A 292 -5.12 0.09 -5.46
N LEU A 293 -5.61 -1.09 -5.83
CA LEU A 293 -5.54 -1.58 -7.20
C LEU A 293 -6.20 -0.63 -8.21
N ASP A 294 -7.36 -0.08 -7.86
CA ASP A 294 -8.10 0.92 -8.65
C ASP A 294 -7.43 2.31 -8.65
N GLY A 295 -6.47 2.53 -7.74
CA GLY A 295 -5.70 3.76 -7.62
C GLY A 295 -4.35 3.71 -8.34
N LEU A 296 -3.94 2.57 -8.92
CA LEU A 296 -2.64 2.41 -9.57
C LEU A 296 -2.48 3.32 -10.78
N VAL A 297 -3.44 3.30 -11.70
CA VAL A 297 -3.40 4.13 -12.90
C VAL A 297 -3.54 5.62 -12.57
N PRO A 298 -4.49 6.07 -11.72
CA PRO A 298 -4.54 7.46 -11.28
C PRO A 298 -3.24 7.96 -10.66
N ALA A 299 -2.53 7.11 -9.91
CA ALA A 299 -1.24 7.48 -9.34
C ALA A 299 -0.18 7.62 -10.43
N LEU A 300 -0.02 6.62 -11.30
CA LEU A 300 1.12 6.53 -12.21
C LEU A 300 0.96 7.30 -13.52
N ALA A 301 -0.27 7.35 -14.05
CA ALA A 301 -0.61 7.98 -15.31
C ALA A 301 -1.92 8.78 -15.16
N PRO A 302 -1.93 9.88 -14.38
CA PRO A 302 -3.13 10.66 -14.13
C PRO A 302 -3.81 11.18 -15.41
N GLY A 303 -3.04 11.44 -16.48
CA GLY A 303 -3.57 11.85 -17.78
C GLY A 303 -4.34 10.75 -18.53
N ALA A 304 -4.10 9.47 -18.21
CA ALA A 304 -4.79 8.32 -18.78
C ALA A 304 -5.94 7.81 -17.90
N ALA A 305 -6.00 8.21 -16.62
CA ALA A 305 -6.91 7.66 -15.63
C ALA A 305 -8.40 7.74 -16.02
N ALA A 306 -8.83 8.83 -16.66
CA ALA A 306 -10.22 8.99 -17.11
C ALA A 306 -10.63 7.99 -18.20
N ARG A 307 -9.66 7.41 -18.91
CA ARG A 307 -9.89 6.42 -19.98
C ARG A 307 -9.65 4.99 -19.53
N GLU A 308 -9.21 4.79 -18.29
CA GLU A 308 -8.97 3.45 -17.72
C GLU A 308 -10.24 2.60 -17.81
N PRO A 309 -10.18 1.42 -18.45
CA PRO A 309 -11.25 0.43 -18.35
C PRO A 309 -11.29 -0.15 -16.94
N ALA A 310 -12.48 -0.24 -16.33
CA ALA A 310 -12.63 -0.78 -14.98
C ALA A 310 -11.98 -2.16 -14.83
N GLY A 311 -11.16 -2.34 -13.79
CA GLY A 311 -10.42 -3.57 -13.50
C GLY A 311 -9.21 -3.84 -14.40
N TRP A 312 -8.80 -2.90 -15.27
CA TRP A 312 -7.67 -3.09 -16.18
C TRP A 312 -6.39 -3.51 -15.45
N ALA A 313 -5.98 -2.77 -14.42
CA ALA A 313 -4.75 -3.10 -13.68
C ALA A 313 -4.79 -4.51 -13.07
N ALA A 314 -5.95 -4.91 -12.54
CA ALA A 314 -6.18 -6.23 -11.99
C ALA A 314 -6.01 -7.34 -13.03
N ARG A 315 -6.54 -7.15 -14.24
CA ARG A 315 -6.40 -8.09 -15.36
C ARG A 315 -4.95 -8.23 -15.79
N GLN A 316 -4.21 -7.12 -15.90
CA GLN A 316 -2.80 -7.17 -16.29
C GLN A 316 -1.94 -7.92 -15.27
N LEU A 317 -2.19 -7.71 -13.97
CA LEU A 317 -1.51 -8.44 -12.89
C LEU A 317 -1.88 -9.93 -12.87
N ARG A 318 -3.17 -10.25 -13.01
CA ARG A 318 -3.65 -11.65 -13.02
C ARG A 318 -3.13 -12.43 -14.23
N ALA A 319 -2.99 -11.76 -15.37
CA ALA A 319 -2.45 -12.33 -16.60
C ALA A 319 -0.93 -12.52 -16.58
N GLY A 320 -0.22 -11.98 -15.59
CA GLY A 320 1.25 -11.95 -15.59
C GLY A 320 1.84 -11.04 -16.67
N HIS A 321 1.06 -10.11 -17.24
CA HIS A 321 1.54 -9.14 -18.23
C HIS A 321 2.11 -7.87 -17.58
N ALA A 322 1.84 -7.67 -16.30
CA ALA A 322 2.37 -6.60 -15.49
C ALA A 322 3.20 -7.11 -14.30
N PHE A 323 4.20 -6.32 -13.90
CA PHE A 323 4.96 -6.53 -12.67
C PHE A 323 4.86 -5.32 -11.75
N VAL A 324 5.05 -5.55 -10.46
CA VAL A 324 5.03 -4.53 -9.41
C VAL A 324 6.44 -4.27 -8.90
N ALA A 325 6.94 -3.05 -9.09
CA ALA A 325 8.20 -2.60 -8.50
C ALA A 325 7.90 -1.64 -7.35
N VAL A 326 8.36 -1.93 -6.14
CA VAL A 326 8.10 -1.08 -4.96
C VAL A 326 9.42 -0.47 -4.48
N ASP A 327 9.45 0.85 -4.34
CA ASP A 327 10.58 1.62 -3.80
C ASP A 327 10.17 2.38 -2.53
N ASP A 328 11.18 2.89 -1.81
CA ASP A 328 11.05 3.78 -0.65
C ASP A 328 10.22 3.21 0.53
N LEU A 329 10.11 1.88 0.67
CA LEU A 329 9.51 1.28 1.88
C LEU A 329 10.23 1.71 3.15
N ASP A 330 11.55 1.88 3.07
CA ASP A 330 12.39 2.35 4.18
C ASP A 330 12.09 3.82 4.56
N ALA A 331 11.46 4.58 3.67
CA ALA A 331 11.07 5.96 3.94
C ALA A 331 9.68 6.08 4.61
N VAL A 332 8.97 4.95 4.78
CA VAL A 332 7.65 4.91 5.42
C VAL A 332 7.80 5.19 6.93
N PRO A 333 7.02 6.12 7.51
CA PRO A 333 6.98 6.34 8.95
C PRO A 333 6.63 5.05 9.71
N SER A 334 7.26 4.82 10.86
CA SER A 334 7.11 3.56 11.62
C SER A 334 5.66 3.14 11.86
N ARG A 335 4.78 4.09 12.21
CA ARG A 335 3.34 3.87 12.41
C ARG A 335 2.58 3.29 11.21
N ASN A 336 3.06 3.54 9.99
CA ASN A 336 2.40 3.10 8.76
C ASN A 336 3.04 1.85 8.15
N ARG A 337 4.23 1.42 8.63
CA ARG A 337 5.00 0.33 8.00
C ARG A 337 4.21 -0.96 7.93
N THR A 338 3.60 -1.37 9.04
CA THR A 338 2.79 -2.59 9.11
C THR A 338 1.64 -2.56 8.11
N ALA A 339 0.90 -1.44 8.05
CA ALA A 339 -0.23 -1.29 7.14
C ALA A 339 0.20 -1.34 5.66
N VAL A 340 1.33 -0.70 5.32
CA VAL A 340 1.89 -0.73 3.95
C VAL A 340 2.30 -2.14 3.55
N TRP A 341 3.03 -2.86 4.41
CA TRP A 341 3.42 -4.24 4.16
C TRP A 341 2.21 -5.18 4.04
N GLU A 342 1.19 -5.00 4.88
CA GLU A 342 -0.03 -5.81 4.80
C GLU A 342 -0.84 -5.53 3.55
N SER A 343 -0.89 -4.28 3.09
CA SER A 343 -1.50 -3.94 1.80
C SER A 343 -0.75 -4.62 0.65
N LEU A 344 0.58 -4.52 0.63
CA LEU A 344 1.42 -5.13 -0.40
C LEU A 344 1.28 -6.66 -0.42
N LEU A 345 1.41 -7.32 0.73
CA LEU A 345 1.29 -8.78 0.80
C LEU A 345 -0.12 -9.26 0.40
N ARG A 346 -1.17 -8.51 0.73
CA ARG A 346 -2.54 -8.83 0.25
C ARG A 346 -2.65 -8.71 -1.27
N LEU A 347 -2.10 -7.66 -1.87
CA LEU A 347 -2.06 -7.49 -3.32
C LEU A 347 -1.34 -8.66 -4.01
N LEU A 348 -0.18 -9.05 -3.51
CA LEU A 348 0.62 -10.12 -4.13
C LEU A 348 -0.01 -11.51 -3.97
N ARG A 349 -0.73 -11.77 -2.87
CA ARG A 349 -1.54 -12.99 -2.71
C ARG A 349 -2.74 -13.03 -3.66
N ALA A 350 -3.35 -11.88 -3.94
CA ALA A 350 -4.45 -11.79 -4.91
C ALA A 350 -3.98 -11.96 -6.37
N HIS A 351 -2.71 -11.65 -6.65
CA HIS A 351 -2.11 -11.74 -7.98
C HIS A 351 -0.80 -12.56 -7.95
N PRO A 352 -0.88 -13.90 -7.80
CA PRO A 352 0.30 -14.76 -7.71
C PRO A 352 1.17 -14.72 -8.98
N GLU A 353 0.55 -14.49 -10.15
CA GLU A 353 1.24 -14.39 -11.43
C GLU A 353 1.91 -13.03 -11.67
N ALA A 354 1.62 -11.98 -10.92
CA ALA A 354 2.31 -10.72 -11.13
C ALA A 354 3.72 -10.82 -10.54
N PRO A 355 4.84 -10.66 -11.28
CA PRO A 355 6.16 -10.57 -10.67
C PRO A 355 6.25 -9.33 -9.76
N CYS A 356 7.05 -9.39 -8.71
CA CYS A 356 7.29 -8.27 -7.82
C CYS A 356 8.75 -8.15 -7.41
N VAL A 357 9.28 -6.92 -7.51
CA VAL A 357 10.58 -6.54 -6.97
C VAL A 357 10.39 -5.45 -5.94
N ILE A 358 10.89 -5.68 -4.74
CA ILE A 358 10.81 -4.75 -3.63
C ILE A 358 12.22 -4.25 -3.32
N ALA A 359 12.46 -2.95 -3.48
CA ALA A 359 13.73 -2.35 -3.09
C ALA A 359 13.70 -1.85 -1.65
N THR A 360 14.70 -2.23 -0.87
CA THR A 360 14.77 -1.95 0.57
C THR A 360 16.20 -2.01 1.10
N ASN A 361 16.44 -1.38 2.25
CA ASN A 361 17.65 -1.55 3.04
C ASN A 361 17.61 -2.78 3.96
N GLY A 362 16.50 -3.53 3.98
CA GLY A 362 16.34 -4.75 4.76
C GLY A 362 16.04 -4.55 6.25
N ALA A 363 16.23 -3.36 6.81
CA ALA A 363 16.06 -3.09 8.24
C ALA A 363 14.58 -2.97 8.65
N THR A 364 13.70 -2.71 7.70
CA THR A 364 12.25 -2.53 7.91
C THR A 364 11.43 -3.69 7.37
N VAL A 365 12.11 -4.75 6.91
CA VAL A 365 11.53 -5.92 6.27
C VAL A 365 11.00 -6.87 7.35
N PRO A 366 9.74 -7.30 7.28
CA PRO A 366 9.19 -8.33 8.18
C PRO A 366 9.66 -9.72 7.70
N TRP A 367 10.93 -10.04 7.92
CA TRP A 367 11.60 -11.25 7.42
C TRP A 367 10.83 -12.52 7.78
N GLU A 368 10.24 -12.57 8.97
CA GLU A 368 9.43 -13.69 9.47
C GLU A 368 8.12 -13.91 8.68
N ARG A 369 7.60 -12.89 7.99
CA ARG A 369 6.34 -12.97 7.22
C ARG A 369 6.56 -13.25 5.74
N LEU A 370 7.76 -13.00 5.21
CA LEU A 370 8.05 -13.13 3.78
C LEU A 370 8.33 -14.57 3.35
N GLY A 371 8.68 -15.45 4.30
CA GLY A 371 8.91 -16.88 4.05
C GLY A 371 9.99 -17.11 2.97
N SER A 372 9.95 -18.28 2.34
CA SER A 372 10.82 -18.63 1.20
C SER A 372 10.32 -18.11 -0.14
N GLU A 373 9.18 -17.40 -0.17
CA GLU A 373 8.59 -16.90 -1.42
C GLU A 373 9.45 -15.81 -2.05
N PHE A 374 10.14 -15.00 -1.23
CA PHE A 374 11.01 -13.92 -1.70
C PHE A 374 12.47 -14.35 -1.72
N ARG A 375 13.09 -14.28 -2.91
CA ARG A 375 14.54 -14.41 -3.05
C ARG A 375 15.19 -13.06 -2.77
N THR A 376 16.17 -13.05 -1.87
CA THR A 376 16.97 -11.86 -1.60
C THR A 376 18.07 -11.72 -2.64
N VAL A 377 18.20 -10.52 -3.20
CA VAL A 377 19.21 -10.17 -4.19
C VAL A 377 19.87 -8.86 -3.76
N ARG A 378 21.19 -8.83 -3.69
CA ARG A 378 21.95 -7.67 -3.23
C ARG A 378 22.51 -6.88 -4.39
N LEU A 379 22.40 -5.55 -4.34
CA LEU A 379 23.13 -4.67 -5.25
C LEU A 379 24.57 -4.50 -4.78
N ARG A 380 25.53 -4.84 -5.63
CA ARG A 380 26.94 -4.52 -5.37
C ARG A 380 27.22 -3.03 -5.58
N ALA A 381 28.28 -2.58 -4.92
CA ALA A 381 28.95 -1.35 -5.31
C ALA A 381 29.28 -1.39 -6.81
N LEU A 382 29.19 -0.23 -7.47
CA LEU A 382 29.64 -0.06 -8.86
C LEU A 382 31.10 -0.47 -8.97
N ALA A 383 31.41 -1.30 -9.96
CA ALA A 383 32.78 -1.53 -10.38
C ALA A 383 33.40 -0.21 -10.88
N PRO A 384 34.74 -0.07 -10.91
CA PRO A 384 35.41 1.16 -11.38
C PRO A 384 34.93 1.63 -12.76
N ALA A 385 34.66 0.71 -13.68
CA ALA A 385 34.08 1.04 -15.00
C ALA A 385 32.69 1.69 -14.90
N GLY A 386 31.84 1.21 -14.00
CA GLY A 386 30.52 1.81 -13.74
C GLY A 386 30.59 3.18 -13.07
N VAL A 387 31.58 3.38 -12.18
CA VAL A 387 31.86 4.69 -11.57
C VAL A 387 32.28 5.70 -12.63
N ARG A 388 33.18 5.32 -13.55
CA ARG A 388 33.60 6.16 -14.67
C ARG A 388 32.43 6.51 -15.59
N ALA A 389 31.63 5.52 -16.00
CA ALA A 389 30.45 5.75 -16.84
C ALA A 389 29.45 6.73 -16.19
N LEU A 390 29.24 6.63 -14.86
CA LEU A 390 28.41 7.56 -14.12
C LEU A 390 29.04 8.96 -14.07
N LEU A 391 30.35 9.07 -13.83
CA LEU A 391 31.06 10.36 -13.84
C LEU A 391 30.97 11.04 -15.20
N ASP A 392 31.15 10.30 -16.29
CA ASP A 392 31.03 10.84 -17.65
C ASP A 392 29.63 11.38 -17.92
N THR A 393 28.60 10.68 -17.42
CA THR A 393 27.20 11.14 -17.50
C THR A 393 26.98 12.42 -16.68
N LEU A 394 27.60 12.55 -15.51
CA LEU A 394 27.47 13.71 -14.62
C LEU A 394 28.32 14.90 -15.05
N ALA A 395 29.40 14.65 -15.79
CA ALA A 395 30.38 15.66 -16.15
C ALA A 395 29.89 16.59 -17.25
N ASP A 396 28.99 16.12 -18.12
CA ASP A 396 28.33 16.92 -19.17
C ASP A 396 29.28 17.92 -19.88
N GLY A 397 30.44 17.42 -20.33
CA GLY A 397 31.48 18.22 -21.01
C GLY A 397 32.67 18.66 -20.14
N GLU A 398 32.63 18.56 -18.81
CA GLU A 398 33.72 18.92 -17.89
C GLU A 398 34.84 17.84 -17.80
N ARG A 399 35.40 17.47 -18.96
CA ARG A 399 36.36 16.34 -19.10
C ARG A 399 37.62 16.47 -18.23
N ARG A 400 38.14 17.69 -18.04
CA ARG A 400 39.38 17.90 -17.24
C ARG A 400 39.18 17.54 -15.76
N LEU A 401 38.07 18.00 -15.17
CA LEU A 401 37.76 17.70 -13.78
C LEU A 401 37.37 16.23 -13.60
N SER A 402 36.58 15.67 -14.53
CA SER A 402 36.24 14.24 -14.53
C SER A 402 37.48 13.34 -14.62
N GLY A 403 38.42 13.67 -15.51
CA GLY A 403 39.69 12.95 -15.65
C GLY A 403 40.58 13.05 -14.41
N ALA A 404 40.66 14.23 -13.78
CA ALA A 404 41.42 14.41 -12.54
C ALA A 404 40.81 13.63 -11.36
N LEU A 405 39.48 13.63 -11.24
CA LEU A 405 38.78 12.85 -10.21
C LEU A 405 38.90 11.33 -10.46
N THR A 406 38.80 10.90 -11.72
CA THR A 406 38.97 9.48 -12.09
C THR A 406 40.35 8.97 -11.70
N ARG A 407 41.42 9.70 -12.06
CA ARG A 407 42.79 9.32 -11.67
C ARG A 407 42.93 9.19 -10.16
N ARG A 408 42.35 10.14 -9.41
CA ARG A 408 42.39 10.11 -7.95
C ARG A 408 41.62 8.92 -7.36
N LEU A 409 40.50 8.54 -7.96
CA LEU A 409 39.74 7.34 -7.56
C LEU A 409 40.50 6.05 -7.87
N ASP A 410 41.32 6.04 -8.93
CA ASP A 410 42.18 4.90 -9.25
C ASP A 410 43.38 4.81 -8.28
N GLU A 411 43.89 5.95 -7.78
CA GLU A 411 45.02 6.02 -6.84
C GLU A 411 44.63 5.78 -5.36
N ASP A 412 43.39 6.07 -4.95
CA ASP A 412 42.94 6.01 -3.56
C ASP A 412 41.86 4.93 -3.34
N PRO A 413 42.21 3.75 -2.77
CA PRO A 413 41.28 2.63 -2.63
C PRO A 413 40.11 2.93 -1.70
N VAL A 414 40.29 3.77 -0.67
CA VAL A 414 39.20 4.13 0.26
C VAL A 414 38.22 5.06 -0.44
N LEU A 415 38.72 6.05 -1.19
CA LEU A 415 37.87 6.95 -1.96
C LEU A 415 37.13 6.19 -3.07
N SER A 416 37.79 5.24 -3.72
CA SER A 416 37.21 4.33 -4.71
C SER A 416 36.06 3.51 -4.12
N GLY A 417 36.27 2.85 -2.97
CA GLY A 417 35.24 2.07 -2.28
C GLY A 417 34.03 2.92 -1.87
N VAL A 418 34.25 4.12 -1.35
CA VAL A 418 33.15 5.06 -1.05
C VAL A 418 32.40 5.49 -2.31
N ALA A 419 33.13 5.77 -3.40
CA ALA A 419 32.57 6.20 -4.68
C ALA A 419 31.81 5.10 -5.42
N GLY A 420 31.95 3.82 -5.04
CA GLY A 420 31.20 2.71 -5.61
C GLY A 420 29.67 2.83 -5.45
N ARG A 421 29.18 3.68 -4.53
CA ARG A 421 27.74 4.00 -4.47
C ARG A 421 27.41 5.16 -5.40
N PRO A 422 26.41 5.03 -6.31
CA PRO A 422 26.05 6.11 -7.24
C PRO A 422 25.77 7.46 -6.58
N ALA A 423 25.08 7.46 -5.44
CA ALA A 423 24.83 8.69 -4.70
C ALA A 423 26.13 9.33 -4.17
N ALA A 424 27.09 8.52 -3.75
CA ALA A 424 28.39 8.96 -3.28
C ALA A 424 29.23 9.51 -4.43
N THR A 425 29.27 8.84 -5.59
CA THR A 425 29.93 9.35 -6.80
C THR A 425 29.44 10.74 -7.15
N ALA A 426 28.11 10.94 -7.15
CA ALA A 426 27.50 12.23 -7.46
C ALA A 426 27.76 13.30 -6.40
N ALA A 427 27.91 12.92 -5.13
CA ALA A 427 28.28 13.86 -4.06
C ALA A 427 29.76 14.27 -4.14
N ILE A 428 30.65 13.31 -4.41
CA ILE A 428 32.08 13.54 -4.62
C ILE A 428 32.28 14.47 -5.82
N TRP A 429 31.62 14.19 -6.96
CA TRP A 429 31.64 15.05 -8.14
C TRP A 429 31.25 16.50 -7.81
N ARG A 430 30.13 16.69 -7.10
CA ARG A 430 29.66 18.02 -6.68
C ARG A 430 30.65 18.71 -5.75
N ALA A 431 31.22 17.98 -4.79
CA ALA A 431 32.23 18.52 -3.88
C ALA A 431 33.49 18.95 -4.63
N SER A 432 33.92 18.18 -5.65
CA SER A 432 35.02 18.54 -6.53
C SER A 432 34.72 19.80 -7.36
N ARG A 433 33.50 19.95 -7.88
CA ARG A 433 33.10 21.16 -8.63
C ARG A 433 32.98 22.40 -7.75
N ALA A 434 32.51 22.25 -6.51
CA ALA A 434 32.29 23.36 -5.59
C ALA A 434 33.58 23.84 -4.88
N HIS A 435 34.67 23.07 -4.97
CA HIS A 435 35.91 23.41 -4.30
C HIS A 435 36.58 24.64 -4.93
N THR A 436 36.86 25.65 -4.10
CA THR A 436 37.59 26.85 -4.52
C THR A 436 39.11 26.62 -4.32
N PRO A 437 39.94 26.88 -5.35
CA PRO A 437 41.41 26.65 -5.34
C PRO A 437 42.16 27.44 -4.24
N PRO A 438 43.44 27.13 -3.92
CA PRO A 438 44.41 26.37 -4.73
C PRO A 438 44.47 24.86 -4.44
N GLY A 439 44.38 24.06 -5.51
CA GLY A 439 44.58 22.59 -5.47
C GLY A 439 43.30 21.75 -5.56
N PRO A 440 43.44 20.41 -5.61
CA PRO A 440 42.29 19.51 -5.53
C PRO A 440 41.75 19.47 -4.08
N PRO A 441 40.44 19.24 -3.88
CA PRO A 441 39.85 19.17 -2.55
C PRO A 441 40.54 18.13 -1.69
N PRO A 442 40.76 18.34 -0.39
CA PRO A 442 41.44 17.36 0.45
C PRO A 442 40.63 16.06 0.58
N ARG A 443 41.33 14.95 0.77
CA ARG A 443 40.78 13.58 0.69
C ARG A 443 39.63 13.37 1.67
N HIS A 444 39.81 13.74 2.94
CA HIS A 444 38.76 13.64 3.95
C HIS A 444 37.48 14.43 3.63
N GLN A 445 37.56 15.55 2.88
CA GLN A 445 36.36 16.29 2.45
C GLN A 445 35.58 15.52 1.40
N LEU A 446 36.25 14.89 0.44
CA LEU A 446 35.61 14.02 -0.56
C LEU A 446 34.97 12.78 0.08
N LEU A 447 35.69 12.12 1.00
CA LEU A 447 35.16 10.97 1.75
C LEU A 447 33.93 11.37 2.58
N ARG A 448 33.97 12.52 3.26
CA ARG A 448 32.83 13.06 4.01
C ARG A 448 31.65 13.34 3.08
N ALA A 449 31.87 13.94 1.92
CA ALA A 449 30.82 14.19 0.93
C ALA A 449 30.17 12.88 0.44
N GLY A 450 30.98 11.86 0.12
CA GLY A 450 30.49 10.56 -0.34
C GLY A 450 29.69 9.81 0.72
N ILE A 451 30.15 9.80 1.97
CA ILE A 451 29.47 9.12 3.09
C ILE A 451 28.15 9.82 3.43
N SER A 452 28.14 11.14 3.46
CA SER A 452 26.95 11.95 3.74
C SER A 452 25.94 11.98 2.60
N ALA A 453 26.26 11.44 1.41
CA ALA A 453 25.37 11.42 0.25
C ALA A 453 24.05 10.64 0.48
N GLY A 454 24.07 9.66 1.38
CA GLY A 454 22.90 8.89 1.78
C GLY A 454 22.04 9.59 2.83
N TRP A 455 22.51 10.69 3.44
CA TRP A 455 21.88 11.25 4.63
C TRP A 455 20.50 11.87 4.33
N ARG A 456 19.43 11.31 4.91
CA ARG A 456 18.10 11.93 4.93
C ARG A 456 17.92 12.70 6.23
N ARG A 457 17.65 14.00 6.13
CA ARG A 457 17.18 14.77 7.28
C ARG A 457 15.81 14.24 7.72
N ALA A 458 15.60 14.17 9.04
CA ALA A 458 14.25 14.01 9.57
C ALA A 458 13.43 15.19 9.05
N ARG A 459 12.43 14.93 8.20
CA ARG A 459 11.49 15.97 7.81
C ARG A 459 10.55 16.19 9.00
N PRO A 460 10.29 17.44 9.41
CA PRO A 460 9.09 17.70 10.17
C PRO A 460 7.90 17.25 9.31
N GLU A 461 7.01 16.47 9.91
CA GLU A 461 5.76 16.02 9.29
C GLU A 461 5.02 17.25 8.72
N PRO A 462 4.71 17.28 7.41
CA PRO A 462 3.92 18.38 6.86
C PRO A 462 2.49 18.26 7.37
N GLY A 463 2.14 19.11 8.33
CA GLY A 463 0.84 19.13 9.00
C GLY A 463 1.02 18.97 10.50
N GLY A 464 0.92 20.08 11.24
CA GLY A 464 1.01 20.10 12.69
C GLY A 464 -0.05 19.22 13.33
N VAL A 465 0.36 18.04 13.76
CA VAL A 465 -0.31 17.26 14.82
C VAL A 465 0.77 17.08 15.89
N PRO A 466 0.58 17.58 17.12
CA PRO A 466 1.48 17.22 18.20
C PRO A 466 1.36 15.71 18.42
N PRO A 467 2.47 15.00 18.65
CA PRO A 467 2.45 13.55 18.73
C PRO A 467 1.49 13.11 19.83
N VAL A 468 0.49 12.27 19.48
CA VAL A 468 0.05 11.24 20.42
C VAL A 468 1.34 10.53 20.84
N ARG A 469 1.61 10.51 22.15
CA ARG A 469 2.87 10.01 22.72
C ARG A 469 3.11 8.57 22.25
N GLU A 470 3.77 8.42 21.12
CA GLU A 470 4.59 7.24 20.85
C GLU A 470 5.81 7.38 21.74
N ASP A 471 6.14 6.31 22.43
CA ASP A 471 7.42 6.19 23.11
C ASP A 471 8.55 6.35 22.08
N GLY A 472 9.10 7.56 22.04
CA GLY A 472 10.36 7.91 21.43
C GLY A 472 10.24 8.99 20.36
N ALA A 473 10.92 10.11 20.60
CA ALA A 473 11.23 11.11 19.59
C ALA A 473 12.06 10.52 18.43
N ALA A 474 12.11 11.22 17.30
CA ALA A 474 13.06 10.90 16.22
C ALA A 474 14.49 10.84 16.78
N VAL A 475 15.26 9.80 16.42
CA VAL A 475 16.63 9.64 16.94
C VAL A 475 17.48 10.84 16.52
N PRO A 476 18.09 11.60 17.44
CA PRO A 476 18.89 12.77 17.08
C PRO A 476 20.09 12.43 16.21
N ASP A 477 20.45 13.31 15.27
CA ASP A 477 21.58 13.13 14.35
C ASP A 477 22.92 12.94 15.08
N SER A 478 23.08 13.53 16.26
CA SER A 478 24.25 13.36 17.14
C SER A 478 24.38 11.92 17.67
N VAL A 479 23.25 11.30 18.01
CA VAL A 479 23.20 9.90 18.48
C VAL A 479 23.54 8.96 17.32
N LEU A 480 22.97 9.19 16.14
CA LEU A 480 23.28 8.39 14.94
C LEU A 480 24.76 8.46 14.56
N ARG A 481 25.39 9.64 14.63
CA ARG A 481 26.85 9.79 14.38
C ARG A 481 27.68 8.93 15.32
N THR A 482 27.38 9.04 16.60
CA THR A 482 28.13 8.35 17.65
C THR A 482 27.94 6.84 17.53
N ALA A 483 26.70 6.40 17.24
CA ALA A 483 26.36 5.01 17.03
C ALA A 483 27.07 4.40 15.81
N CYS A 484 27.04 5.06 14.64
CA CYS A 484 27.77 4.62 13.44
C CYS A 484 29.26 4.41 13.71
N GLY A 485 29.92 5.43 14.27
CA GLY A 485 31.35 5.40 14.54
C GLY A 485 31.73 4.35 15.57
N SER A 486 30.94 4.22 16.63
CA SER A 486 31.16 3.20 17.66
C SER A 486 30.98 1.79 17.13
N LEU A 487 29.92 1.54 16.35
CA LEU A 487 29.69 0.24 15.73
C LEU A 487 30.81 -0.10 14.74
N ALA A 488 31.29 0.88 13.98
CA ALA A 488 32.42 0.69 13.07
C ALA A 488 33.69 0.25 13.80
N VAL A 489 34.00 0.88 14.95
CA VAL A 489 35.14 0.48 15.80
C VAL A 489 34.94 -0.90 16.43
N ALA A 490 33.74 -1.18 16.94
CA ALA A 490 33.42 -2.44 17.61
C ALA A 490 33.44 -3.67 16.68
N THR A 491 33.47 -3.46 15.36
CA THR A 491 33.39 -4.51 14.35
C THR A 491 34.60 -4.50 13.40
N LEU A 492 35.71 -3.85 13.77
CA LEU A 492 36.91 -3.75 12.91
C LEU A 492 37.56 -5.11 12.63
N ASP A 493 37.49 -6.03 13.58
CA ASP A 493 38.02 -7.41 13.52
C ASP A 493 37.07 -8.40 12.82
N MET A 494 35.89 -7.93 12.41
CA MET A 494 34.89 -8.75 11.73
C MET A 494 34.87 -8.50 10.22
N ASP A 495 34.24 -9.42 9.47
CA ASP A 495 33.82 -9.13 8.10
C ASP A 495 32.68 -8.11 8.10
N GLY A 496 32.95 -6.91 7.58
CA GLY A 496 32.00 -5.80 7.54
C GLY A 496 30.82 -6.03 6.59
N ALA A 497 30.90 -7.04 5.72
CA ALA A 497 29.81 -7.43 4.82
C ALA A 497 28.81 -8.40 5.45
N ARG A 498 29.16 -9.02 6.59
CA ARG A 498 28.38 -10.05 7.29
C ARG A 498 28.58 -9.97 8.81
N ILE A 499 28.08 -8.89 9.41
CA ILE A 499 28.10 -8.73 10.87
C ILE A 499 26.85 -9.41 11.45
N PRO A 500 26.96 -10.35 12.40
CA PRO A 500 25.81 -10.94 13.06
C PRO A 500 24.93 -9.86 13.70
N LEU A 501 23.62 -9.94 13.49
CA LEU A 501 22.66 -8.96 13.99
C LEU A 501 22.77 -8.79 15.52
N ARG A 502 22.91 -9.89 16.26
CA ARG A 502 23.12 -9.87 17.72
C ARG A 502 24.33 -9.02 18.12
N THR A 503 25.47 -9.24 17.49
CA THR A 503 26.71 -8.48 17.74
C THR A 503 26.53 -6.99 17.46
N ALA A 504 25.84 -6.64 16.37
CA ALA A 504 25.55 -5.25 16.06
C ALA A 504 24.63 -4.60 17.12
N LEU A 505 23.58 -5.31 17.56
CA LEU A 505 22.65 -4.82 18.58
C LEU A 505 23.33 -4.67 19.96
N ASP A 506 24.21 -5.61 20.33
CA ASP A 506 24.98 -5.55 21.58
C ASP A 506 25.94 -4.33 21.57
N ALA A 507 26.65 -4.12 20.46
CA ALA A 507 27.52 -2.95 20.29
C ALA A 507 26.77 -1.61 20.36
N LEU A 508 25.51 -1.57 19.89
CA LEU A 508 24.64 -0.40 19.99
C LEU A 508 24.09 -0.22 21.42
N ARG A 509 23.83 -1.32 22.15
CA ARG A 509 23.31 -1.31 23.53
C ARG A 509 24.32 -0.74 24.51
N ASP A 510 25.58 -1.16 24.44
CA ASP A 510 26.67 -0.76 25.36
C ASP A 510 26.98 0.75 25.32
N ARG A 511 26.46 1.47 24.32
CA ARG A 511 26.73 2.88 24.07
C ARG A 511 25.49 3.76 24.15
N GLY A 512 24.29 3.21 23.93
CA GLY A 512 23.03 3.89 24.22
C GLY A 512 22.98 4.38 25.68
N THR A 513 23.54 3.62 26.61
CA THR A 513 23.61 3.94 28.05
C THR A 513 24.48 5.16 28.40
N ARG A 514 25.40 5.61 27.53
CA ARG A 514 26.32 6.74 27.83
C ARG A 514 25.84 8.10 27.34
N ALA A 515 24.77 8.16 26.53
CA ALA A 515 24.17 9.43 26.13
C ALA A 515 23.06 9.80 27.13
N ALA A 516 23.27 10.86 27.92
CA ALA A 516 22.33 11.33 28.94
C ALA A 516 20.88 11.47 28.39
N GLY A 517 20.00 10.53 28.77
CA GLY A 517 18.60 10.45 28.37
C GLY A 517 18.10 9.00 28.22
N ALA A 518 16.78 8.79 28.08
CA ALA A 518 16.20 7.49 27.74
C ALA A 518 16.68 7.06 26.34
N ALA A 519 17.73 6.25 26.30
CA ALA A 519 18.36 5.83 25.05
C ALA A 519 17.37 5.08 24.16
N PRO A 520 17.34 5.34 22.84
CA PRO A 520 16.51 4.57 21.93
C PRO A 520 16.94 3.09 21.95
N ALA A 521 15.96 2.18 21.88
CA ALA A 521 16.22 0.75 21.80
C ALA A 521 17.21 0.43 20.65
N PRO A 522 18.14 -0.53 20.81
CA PRO A 522 19.14 -0.87 19.80
C PRO A 522 18.56 -1.15 18.42
N ASP A 523 17.42 -1.85 18.34
CA ASP A 523 16.74 -2.16 17.07
C ASP A 523 16.25 -0.89 16.37
N ARG A 524 15.71 0.06 17.14
CA ARG A 524 15.26 1.36 16.64
C ARG A 524 16.44 2.21 16.15
N LEU A 525 17.57 2.12 16.85
CA LEU A 525 18.80 2.81 16.46
C LEU A 525 19.36 2.22 15.17
N LEU A 526 19.43 0.90 15.04
CA LEU A 526 19.86 0.22 13.82
C LEU A 526 18.96 0.57 12.62
N ALA A 527 17.63 0.51 12.79
CA ALA A 527 16.69 0.91 11.75
C ALA A 527 16.89 2.38 11.33
N ALA A 528 17.03 3.29 12.31
CA ALA A 528 17.31 4.70 12.01
C ALA A 528 18.65 4.90 11.30
N LEU A 529 19.68 4.10 11.61
CA LEU A 529 20.95 4.11 10.92
C LEU A 529 20.80 3.69 9.45
N ALA A 530 20.07 2.60 9.19
CA ALA A 530 19.82 2.12 7.82
C ALA A 530 18.95 3.07 7.00
N ASP A 531 17.87 3.59 7.57
CA ASP A 531 16.86 4.41 6.88
C ASP A 531 17.38 5.82 6.53
N ARG A 532 18.24 6.37 7.40
CA ARG A 532 18.62 7.79 7.36
C ARG A 532 20.04 8.03 6.93
N THR A 533 20.97 7.10 7.12
CA THR A 533 22.40 7.38 6.90
C THR A 533 22.93 6.74 5.62
N GLY A 534 22.42 5.56 5.25
CA GLY A 534 22.96 4.76 4.15
C GLY A 534 24.35 4.17 4.40
N THR A 535 24.82 4.22 5.64
CA THR A 535 26.10 3.60 6.05
C THR A 535 25.96 2.12 6.35
N LEU A 536 24.76 1.71 6.78
CA LEU A 536 24.41 0.35 7.16
C LEU A 536 23.15 -0.09 6.41
N TYR A 537 23.00 -1.39 6.28
CA TYR A 537 21.80 -2.06 5.80
C TYR A 537 21.78 -3.50 6.32
N GLN A 538 20.65 -4.18 6.17
CA GLN A 538 20.43 -5.53 6.67
C GLN A 538 20.27 -6.48 5.47
N PRO A 539 21.34 -7.14 5.00
CA PRO A 539 21.27 -8.03 3.83
C PRO A 539 20.46 -9.30 4.02
N GLY A 540 20.08 -9.65 5.24
CA GLY A 540 19.31 -10.85 5.57
C GLY A 540 18.77 -10.79 7.00
N PRO A 541 17.98 -11.79 7.44
CA PRO A 541 17.29 -11.77 8.73
C PRO A 541 18.24 -11.60 9.92
N ASP A 542 19.41 -12.25 9.88
CA ASP A 542 20.34 -12.33 11.03
C ASP A 542 21.66 -11.59 10.79
N THR A 543 21.74 -10.74 9.77
CA THR A 543 23.00 -10.11 9.36
C THR A 543 22.83 -8.63 9.06
N VAL A 544 23.77 -7.82 9.53
CA VAL A 544 23.94 -6.40 9.22
C VAL A 544 25.23 -6.22 8.42
N ALA A 545 25.25 -5.26 7.50
CA ALA A 545 26.44 -4.94 6.73
C ALA A 545 26.67 -3.44 6.65
N PHE A 546 27.94 -3.05 6.64
CA PHE A 546 28.33 -1.73 6.15
C PHE A 546 28.15 -1.67 4.65
N SER A 547 27.84 -0.47 4.15
CA SER A 547 27.63 -0.24 2.73
C SER A 547 28.87 -0.52 1.89
N ASP A 548 30.07 -0.32 2.49
CA ASP A 548 31.37 -0.71 1.95
C ASP A 548 32.40 -0.79 3.09
N PRO A 549 33.43 -1.66 3.04
CA PRO A 549 34.53 -1.66 4.01
C PRO A 549 35.22 -0.30 4.16
N ALA A 550 35.39 0.46 3.08
CA ALA A 550 35.98 1.79 3.12
C ALA A 550 35.13 2.79 3.92
N VAL A 551 33.79 2.65 3.86
CA VAL A 551 32.86 3.44 4.68
C VAL A 551 33.06 3.11 6.16
N ARG A 552 33.18 1.83 6.52
CA ARG A 552 33.48 1.41 7.91
C ARG A 552 34.80 2.01 8.38
N THR A 553 35.86 1.89 7.59
CA THR A 553 37.20 2.40 7.93
C THR A 553 37.19 3.90 8.19
N PHE A 554 36.53 4.70 7.35
CA PHE A 554 36.41 6.14 7.59
C PHE A 554 35.58 6.47 8.84
N LEU A 555 34.46 5.79 9.06
CA LEU A 555 33.61 6.00 10.25
C LEU A 555 34.38 5.68 11.54
N ALA A 556 35.17 4.61 11.53
CA ALA A 556 36.04 4.24 12.63
C ALA A 556 37.14 5.30 12.85
N ALA A 557 37.84 5.72 11.79
CA ALA A 557 38.87 6.77 11.86
C ALA A 557 38.32 8.07 12.47
N HIS A 558 37.15 8.50 12.00
CA HIS A 558 36.53 9.71 12.48
C HIS A 558 36.05 9.61 13.94
N HIS A 559 35.55 8.44 14.35
CA HIS A 559 35.21 8.22 15.75
C HIS A 559 36.47 8.31 16.64
N LEU A 560 37.55 7.62 16.25
CA LEU A 560 38.82 7.60 16.97
C LEU A 560 39.52 8.98 17.01
N ALA A 561 39.26 9.85 16.03
CA ALA A 561 39.77 11.22 16.03
C ALA A 561 39.18 12.10 17.15
N GLY A 562 38.12 11.65 17.82
CA GLY A 562 37.55 12.28 19.02
C GLY A 562 37.82 11.55 20.33
N VAL A 563 38.54 10.43 20.30
CA VAL A 563 38.89 9.60 21.46
C VAL A 563 40.32 9.93 21.90
N GLU A 564 40.60 9.75 23.20
CA GLU A 564 41.93 9.93 23.78
C GLU A 564 43.01 9.14 23.00
N PRO A 565 44.20 9.73 22.73
CA PRO A 565 45.22 9.11 21.90
C PRO A 565 45.66 7.70 22.34
N ALA A 566 45.73 7.46 23.65
CA ALA A 566 46.12 6.16 24.20
C ALA A 566 45.08 5.05 23.93
N ASP A 567 43.79 5.38 24.07
CA ASP A 567 42.70 4.44 23.78
C ASP A 567 42.56 4.19 22.28
N ALA A 568 42.76 5.22 21.46
CA ALA A 568 42.81 5.07 20.02
C ALA A 568 43.99 4.19 19.56
N ALA A 569 45.18 4.34 20.15
CA ALA A 569 46.34 3.50 19.84
C ALA A 569 46.10 2.03 20.17
N ARG A 570 45.44 1.73 21.30
CA ARG A 570 45.05 0.35 21.66
C ARG A 570 44.07 -0.27 20.64
N LEU A 571 43.11 0.51 20.16
CA LEU A 571 42.12 0.04 19.18
C LEU A 571 42.70 -0.11 17.78
N LEU A 572 43.65 0.74 17.40
CA LEU A 572 44.42 0.62 16.15
C LEU A 572 45.31 -0.62 16.15
N ALA A 573 46.04 -0.86 17.24
CA ALA A 573 46.91 -2.04 17.36
C ALA A 573 46.13 -3.35 17.22
N ARG A 574 44.84 -3.36 17.62
CA ARG A 574 43.94 -4.51 17.45
C ARG A 574 43.47 -4.71 16.01
N SER A 575 43.36 -3.65 15.20
CA SER A 575 42.85 -3.76 13.82
C SER A 575 43.95 -3.97 12.78
N GLY A 576 45.17 -3.50 13.04
CA GLY A 576 46.32 -3.68 12.14
C GLY A 576 46.20 -2.99 10.77
N SER A 577 45.25 -2.06 10.59
CA SER A 577 45.03 -1.39 9.29
C SER A 577 45.86 -0.11 9.17
N SER A 578 46.80 -0.09 8.22
CA SER A 578 47.57 1.09 7.82
C SER A 578 46.70 2.22 7.27
N GLU A 579 45.62 1.88 6.55
CA GLU A 579 44.69 2.87 6.00
C GLU A 579 43.93 3.61 7.09
N LEU A 580 43.52 2.89 8.14
CA LEU A 580 42.84 3.45 9.30
C LEU A 580 43.76 4.41 10.06
N GLU A 581 45.03 4.03 10.25
CA GLU A 581 46.04 4.87 10.90
C GLU A 581 46.32 6.15 10.09
N ALA A 582 46.52 6.03 8.78
CA ALA A 582 46.73 7.18 7.90
C ALA A 582 45.54 8.15 7.90
N LEU A 583 44.30 7.64 7.84
CA LEU A 583 43.09 8.47 7.91
C LEU A 583 42.92 9.14 9.27
N LEU A 584 43.26 8.46 10.37
CA LEU A 584 43.22 9.05 11.70
C LEU A 584 44.19 10.22 11.82
N GLY A 585 45.42 10.07 11.30
CA GLY A 585 46.40 11.15 11.23
C GLY A 585 45.88 12.35 10.43
N GLU A 586 45.32 12.10 9.24
CA GLU A 586 44.73 13.16 8.39
C GLU A 586 43.60 13.92 9.12
N LEU A 587 42.68 13.19 9.77
CA LEU A 587 41.54 13.78 10.46
C LEU A 587 41.92 14.58 11.72
N ARG A 588 42.94 14.13 12.46
CA ARG A 588 43.48 14.89 13.61
C ARG A 588 44.13 16.19 13.14
N ALA A 589 44.99 16.12 12.11
CA ALA A 589 45.61 17.30 11.52
C ALA A 589 44.57 18.30 10.95
N ALA A 590 43.47 17.81 10.38
CA ALA A 590 42.37 18.68 9.92
C ALA A 590 41.59 19.33 11.08
N ARG A 591 41.42 18.62 12.20
CA ARG A 591 40.73 19.13 13.40
C ARG A 591 41.46 20.29 14.05
N ASP A 592 42.79 20.25 14.05
CA ASP A 592 43.64 21.32 14.59
C ASP A 592 43.53 22.61 13.76
N ARG A 593 43.14 22.50 12.48
CA ARG A 593 42.92 23.64 11.55
C ARG A 593 41.55 24.33 11.68
N LYS A 594 40.79 24.10 12.76
CA LYS A 594 39.43 24.65 13.00
C LYS A 594 38.39 24.31 11.90
N GLU A 595 38.56 23.22 11.17
CA GLU A 595 37.53 22.74 10.23
C GLU A 595 36.27 22.24 10.97
N PRO A 596 35.07 22.32 10.35
CA PRO A 596 33.83 21.90 11.00
C PRO A 596 33.90 20.44 11.49
N ARG A 597 33.59 20.26 12.78
CA ARG A 597 33.80 19.03 13.56
C ARG A 597 32.92 17.84 13.16
N GLY A 598 31.91 18.01 12.30
CA GLY A 598 30.92 16.96 12.01
C GLY A 598 31.08 16.31 10.63
N ILE A 599 31.06 14.97 10.56
CA ILE A 599 30.85 14.23 9.29
C ILE A 599 29.53 14.68 8.62
N LEU A 600 28.54 15.06 9.43
CA LEU A 600 27.16 15.27 9.01
C LEU A 600 26.74 16.75 9.04
N THR A 601 27.35 17.56 8.20
CA THR A 601 26.85 18.91 7.91
C THR A 601 26.08 18.91 6.59
N ASP A 602 24.93 19.58 6.61
CA ASP A 602 24.08 19.97 5.47
C ASP A 602 24.09 19.07 4.23
N GLY A 603 23.29 18.01 4.30
CA GLY A 603 22.97 17.17 3.16
C GLY A 603 22.39 17.99 2.00
N HIS A 604 23.15 18.13 0.92
CA HIS A 604 22.68 18.68 -0.34
C HIS A 604 21.73 17.71 -1.05
N ARG A 605 20.71 18.27 -1.74
CA ARG A 605 19.65 17.53 -2.44
C ARG A 605 20.21 16.30 -3.18
N PRO A 606 19.62 15.10 -3.01
CA PRO A 606 19.95 13.95 -3.84
C PRO A 606 19.59 14.25 -5.30
N LEU A 607 20.26 13.56 -6.24
CA LEU A 607 19.88 13.55 -7.66
C LEU A 607 18.37 13.31 -7.78
N ARG A 608 17.71 13.98 -8.74
CA ARG A 608 16.29 13.80 -9.04
C ARG A 608 16.03 12.31 -9.21
N ARG A 609 15.48 11.68 -8.17
CA ARG A 609 14.92 10.33 -8.24
C ARG A 609 13.73 10.40 -9.20
N LEU A 610 13.30 9.23 -9.68
CA LEU A 610 12.04 9.05 -10.39
C LEU A 610 11.03 10.07 -9.86
N PRO A 611 10.37 10.87 -10.71
CA PRO A 611 9.24 11.65 -10.26
C PRO A 611 8.27 10.63 -9.68
N ALA A 612 8.28 10.49 -8.35
CA ALA A 612 7.23 9.76 -7.69
C ALA A 612 5.98 10.46 -8.15
N ALA A 613 5.04 9.68 -8.68
CA ALA A 613 3.63 10.03 -8.67
C ALA A 613 3.39 10.75 -7.36
N ARG A 614 3.34 12.08 -7.39
CA ARG A 614 2.87 12.83 -6.24
C ARG A 614 1.46 12.30 -6.14
N PRO A 615 1.06 11.61 -5.05
CA PRO A 615 -0.36 11.55 -4.81
C PRO A 615 -0.80 13.00 -4.89
N VAL A 616 -1.81 13.25 -5.72
CA VAL A 616 -2.59 14.49 -5.69
C VAL A 616 -2.68 14.88 -4.22
N ALA A 617 -2.36 16.16 -3.93
CA ALA A 617 -2.21 16.73 -2.59
C ALA A 617 -3.05 15.97 -1.57
N PRO A 618 -2.50 15.60 -0.39
CA PRO A 618 -3.15 14.69 0.53
C PRO A 618 -4.63 15.05 0.60
N ALA A 619 -5.48 14.12 0.17
CA ALA A 619 -6.90 14.23 0.41
C ALA A 619 -7.05 14.65 1.88
N PRO A 620 -7.88 15.67 2.17
CA PRO A 620 -7.92 16.30 3.48
C PRO A 620 -7.98 15.22 4.55
N ALA A 621 -7.15 15.40 5.59
CA ALA A 621 -6.77 14.37 6.55
C ALA A 621 -7.90 13.37 6.76
N ARG A 622 -7.71 12.12 6.31
CA ARG A 622 -8.75 11.07 6.38
C ARG A 622 -9.28 10.87 7.81
N ARG A 623 -8.57 11.41 8.80
CA ARG A 623 -8.89 11.43 10.22
C ARG A 623 -8.38 12.71 10.88
N ALA A 624 -9.23 13.46 11.57
CA ALA A 624 -8.87 14.61 12.40
C ALA A 624 -9.18 14.32 13.87
N VAL A 625 -8.31 14.77 14.78
CA VAL A 625 -8.53 14.68 16.24
C VAL A 625 -8.67 16.09 16.78
N VAL A 626 -9.73 16.35 17.53
CA VAL A 626 -10.07 17.65 18.12
C VAL A 626 -10.26 17.53 19.62
N ARG A 627 -9.66 18.46 20.35
CA ARG A 627 -9.71 18.59 21.82
C ARG A 627 -10.27 19.93 22.27
N SER A 628 -10.49 20.86 21.35
CA SER A 628 -11.01 22.20 21.65
C SER A 628 -11.85 22.77 20.51
N ALA A 629 -12.69 23.76 20.82
CA ALA A 629 -13.48 24.50 19.83
C ALA A 629 -12.61 25.24 18.79
N GLY A 630 -11.35 25.57 19.13
CA GLY A 630 -10.40 26.18 18.20
C GLY A 630 -9.93 25.21 17.12
N GLU A 631 -9.64 23.96 17.50
CA GLU A 631 -9.25 22.90 16.58
C GLU A 631 -10.42 22.46 15.70
N LEU A 632 -11.65 22.43 16.24
CA LEU A 632 -12.86 22.12 15.49
C LEU A 632 -13.18 23.17 14.42
N ARG A 633 -13.04 24.46 14.75
CA ARG A 633 -13.19 25.57 13.78
C ARG A 633 -12.12 25.57 12.69
N ALA A 634 -10.93 25.04 12.96
CA ALA A 634 -9.89 24.91 11.93
C ALA A 634 -10.26 23.87 10.84
N LEU A 635 -11.24 22.99 11.10
CA LEU A 635 -11.71 21.98 10.16
C LEU A 635 -12.86 22.44 9.26
N THR A 636 -13.53 23.56 9.58
CA THR A 636 -14.58 24.09 8.71
C THR A 636 -14.00 24.56 7.37
N GLY A 637 -14.42 23.92 6.28
CA GLY A 637 -13.92 24.16 4.91
C GLY A 637 -12.95 23.11 4.39
N ALA A 638 -12.41 22.23 5.24
CA ALA A 638 -11.59 21.08 4.85
C ALA A 638 -12.37 19.77 5.08
N GLY A 639 -12.63 18.99 4.04
CA GLY A 639 -13.44 17.77 4.17
C GLY A 639 -12.80 16.73 5.10
N CYS A 640 -13.45 16.36 6.20
CA CYS A 640 -12.90 15.45 7.20
C CYS A 640 -13.76 14.19 7.30
N PRO A 641 -13.37 13.05 6.73
CA PRO A 641 -14.21 11.85 6.73
C PRO A 641 -14.21 11.08 8.06
N GLU A 642 -13.24 11.29 8.95
CA GLU A 642 -13.26 10.73 10.31
C GLU A 642 -12.88 11.81 11.33
N LEU A 643 -13.79 12.13 12.26
CA LEU A 643 -13.55 13.09 13.35
C LEU A 643 -13.46 12.36 14.68
N TRP A 644 -12.41 12.63 15.43
CA TRP A 644 -12.17 12.10 16.76
C TRP A 644 -12.24 13.26 17.77
N CYS A 645 -13.30 13.33 18.57
CA CYS A 645 -13.43 14.31 19.64
C CYS A 645 -12.94 13.67 20.94
N GLU A 646 -11.89 14.22 21.54
CA GLU A 646 -11.37 13.80 22.85
C GLU A 646 -11.70 14.86 23.91
N GLY A 647 -12.47 14.49 24.93
CA GLY A 647 -12.93 15.38 26.00
C GLY A 647 -14.16 16.21 25.65
N ALA A 648 -14.51 17.15 26.53
CA ALA A 648 -15.62 18.07 26.34
C ALA A 648 -15.26 19.14 25.29
N VAL A 649 -15.61 18.89 24.03
CA VAL A 649 -15.43 19.86 22.94
C VAL A 649 -16.65 20.79 22.87
N GLU A 650 -16.51 22.02 23.34
CA GLU A 650 -17.54 23.05 23.26
C GLU A 650 -17.88 23.40 21.80
N GLY A 651 -19.17 23.63 21.52
CA GLY A 651 -19.65 24.00 20.18
C GLY A 651 -19.68 22.87 19.15
N LEU A 652 -19.52 21.61 19.57
CA LEU A 652 -19.59 20.44 18.67
C LEU A 652 -20.91 20.40 17.90
N ASP A 653 -22.02 20.63 18.59
CA ASP A 653 -23.38 20.53 18.05
C ASP A 653 -23.63 21.56 16.92
N GLU A 654 -23.09 22.76 17.07
CA GLU A 654 -23.19 23.84 16.07
C GLU A 654 -22.27 23.61 14.86
N MET A 655 -21.15 22.91 15.06
CA MET A 655 -20.09 22.76 14.06
C MET A 655 -20.24 21.51 13.19
N LEU A 656 -20.86 20.43 13.69
CA LEU A 656 -21.08 19.20 12.93
C LEU A 656 -21.75 19.40 11.54
N PRO A 657 -22.78 20.25 11.38
CA PRO A 657 -23.37 20.55 10.08
C PRO A 657 -22.39 21.14 9.05
N HIS A 658 -21.32 21.80 9.54
CA HIS A 658 -20.37 22.56 8.73
C HIS A 658 -19.15 21.74 8.31
N LEU A 659 -19.14 20.42 8.58
CA LEU A 659 -18.06 19.50 8.25
C LEU A 659 -18.42 18.64 7.02
N PRO A 660 -18.06 19.07 5.80
CA PRO A 660 -18.41 18.33 4.60
C PRO A 660 -17.68 16.97 4.55
N GLY A 661 -18.44 15.90 4.27
CA GLY A 661 -17.88 14.57 4.02
C GLY A 661 -17.58 13.71 5.24
N LEU A 662 -18.00 14.11 6.44
CA LEU A 662 -17.83 13.33 7.69
C LEU A 662 -18.55 11.97 7.60
N ARG A 663 -17.79 10.87 7.69
CA ARG A 663 -18.27 9.47 7.64
C ARG A 663 -18.19 8.75 8.96
N THR A 664 -17.21 9.08 9.80
CA THR A 664 -17.02 8.46 11.10
C THR A 664 -16.87 9.54 12.16
N LEU A 665 -17.68 9.48 13.20
CA LEU A 665 -17.55 10.32 14.38
C LEU A 665 -17.17 9.43 15.55
N VAL A 666 -16.16 9.83 16.30
CA VAL A 666 -15.78 9.16 17.54
C VAL A 666 -15.76 10.17 18.67
N LEU A 667 -16.58 9.94 19.67
CA LEU A 667 -16.65 10.72 20.91
C LEU A 667 -15.89 9.93 21.98
N ALA A 668 -14.82 10.49 22.52
CA ALA A 668 -13.95 9.83 23.48
C ALA A 668 -13.73 10.70 24.73
N ASP A 669 -13.64 10.08 25.90
CA ASP A 669 -13.19 10.72 27.14
C ASP A 669 -14.03 11.91 27.64
N ASP A 670 -15.33 11.88 27.39
CA ASP A 670 -16.28 12.88 27.88
C ASP A 670 -17.20 12.26 28.97
N PRO A 671 -16.78 12.25 30.24
CA PRO A 671 -17.49 11.56 31.30
C PRO A 671 -18.80 12.23 31.72
N ALA A 672 -19.03 13.49 31.34
CA ALA A 672 -20.22 14.25 31.67
C ALA A 672 -21.30 14.20 30.57
N ARG A 673 -20.98 13.64 29.38
CA ARG A 673 -21.90 13.61 28.24
C ARG A 673 -23.06 12.63 28.47
N THR A 674 -24.27 13.17 28.53
CA THR A 674 -25.51 12.41 28.73
C THR A 674 -26.28 12.12 27.44
N ALA A 675 -26.09 12.93 26.40
CA ALA A 675 -26.76 12.82 25.11
C ALA A 675 -25.80 12.91 23.92
N LEU A 676 -26.19 12.32 22.79
CA LEU A 676 -25.50 12.50 21.52
C LEU A 676 -25.77 13.88 20.91
N PRO A 677 -24.79 14.46 20.19
CA PRO A 677 -25.01 15.69 19.45
C PRO A 677 -26.03 15.47 18.31
N PRO A 678 -26.71 16.51 17.81
CA PRO A 678 -27.62 16.38 16.67
C PRO A 678 -26.88 15.88 15.41
N LEU A 679 -27.34 14.76 14.86
CA LEU A 679 -26.69 14.05 13.73
C LEU A 679 -27.45 14.15 12.40
N ASP A 680 -28.63 14.77 12.42
CA ASP A 680 -29.52 14.97 11.27
C ASP A 680 -28.88 15.80 10.16
N ALA A 681 -28.06 16.78 10.53
CA ALA A 681 -27.33 17.63 9.61
C ALA A 681 -26.05 16.99 9.01
N CYS A 682 -25.74 15.74 9.35
CA CYS A 682 -24.54 15.02 8.86
C CYS A 682 -24.93 13.92 7.85
N PRO A 683 -25.14 14.23 6.55
CA PRO A 683 -25.68 13.26 5.58
C PRO A 683 -24.70 12.14 5.20
N SER A 684 -23.40 12.37 5.41
CA SER A 684 -22.34 11.41 5.05
C SER A 684 -21.95 10.48 6.19
N LEU A 685 -22.48 10.69 7.41
CA LEU A 685 -22.09 9.93 8.60
C LEU A 685 -22.54 8.46 8.45
N ARG A 686 -21.71 7.52 8.88
CA ARG A 686 -21.93 6.06 8.73
C ARG A 686 -21.53 5.29 9.97
N ALA A 687 -20.52 5.75 10.70
CA ALA A 687 -20.07 5.13 11.94
C ALA A 687 -20.04 6.14 13.08
N LEU A 688 -20.57 5.74 14.23
CA LEU A 688 -20.48 6.47 15.48
C LEU A 688 -19.84 5.55 16.53
N ARG A 689 -18.76 6.02 17.15
CA ARG A 689 -18.14 5.32 18.27
C ARG A 689 -18.14 6.23 19.49
N VAL A 690 -18.59 5.72 20.61
CA VAL A 690 -18.55 6.41 21.89
C VAL A 690 -17.67 5.59 22.82
N VAL A 691 -16.58 6.18 23.29
CA VAL A 691 -15.55 5.50 24.06
C VAL A 691 -15.29 6.26 25.36
N ARG A 692 -15.36 5.60 26.51
CA ARG A 692 -15.13 6.21 27.84
C ARG A 692 -16.08 7.37 28.16
N CYS A 693 -17.35 7.30 27.71
CA CYS A 693 -18.42 8.24 28.09
C CYS A 693 -19.51 7.50 28.91
N PRO A 694 -19.25 7.20 30.20
CA PRO A 694 -20.12 6.34 31.02
C PRO A 694 -21.50 6.94 31.34
N ALA A 695 -21.68 8.25 31.20
CA ALA A 695 -22.94 8.94 31.49
C ALA A 695 -23.93 8.96 30.30
N LEU A 696 -23.55 8.43 29.13
CA LEU A 696 -24.39 8.48 27.92
C LEU A 696 -25.61 7.56 28.06
N THR A 697 -26.80 8.14 28.09
CA THR A 697 -28.08 7.42 28.21
C THR A 697 -29.05 7.75 27.08
N ASP A 698 -28.96 8.95 26.49
CA ASP A 698 -29.84 9.38 25.42
C ASP A 698 -29.21 9.17 24.03
N LEU A 699 -29.86 8.32 23.24
CA LEU A 699 -29.50 7.97 21.86
C LEU A 699 -30.54 8.48 20.83
N SER A 700 -31.48 9.33 21.23
CA SER A 700 -32.57 9.82 20.37
C SER A 700 -32.08 10.49 19.09
N ALA A 701 -30.91 11.15 19.12
CA ALA A 701 -30.27 11.74 17.94
C ALA A 701 -29.94 10.73 16.83
N LEU A 702 -29.92 9.42 17.11
CA LEU A 702 -29.75 8.38 16.08
C LEU A 702 -30.97 8.20 15.19
N VAL A 703 -32.18 8.51 15.68
CA VAL A 703 -33.46 8.32 14.96
C VAL A 703 -33.45 9.09 13.64
N SER A 704 -32.89 10.29 13.63
CA SER A 704 -32.79 11.18 12.47
C SER A 704 -31.42 11.12 11.77
N SER A 705 -30.55 10.18 12.15
CA SER A 705 -29.15 10.11 11.68
C SER A 705 -28.94 9.16 10.48
N THR A 706 -27.75 9.24 9.87
CA THR A 706 -27.30 8.31 8.82
C THR A 706 -26.36 7.20 9.33
N VAL A 707 -26.20 7.08 10.65
CA VAL A 707 -25.30 6.12 11.30
C VAL A 707 -25.77 4.69 11.08
N MET A 708 -24.84 3.82 10.65
CA MET A 708 -25.05 2.40 10.39
C MET A 708 -24.31 1.50 11.38
N PHE A 709 -23.16 1.96 11.89
CA PHE A 709 -22.33 1.25 12.85
C PHE A 709 -22.27 2.04 14.15
N LEU A 710 -22.76 1.45 15.23
CA LEU A 710 -22.71 2.04 16.57
C LEU A 710 -21.83 1.18 17.47
N THR A 711 -20.84 1.79 18.10
CA THR A 711 -20.09 1.18 19.21
C THR A 711 -20.19 2.08 20.43
N VAL A 712 -20.59 1.54 21.58
CA VAL A 712 -20.56 2.25 22.86
C VAL A 712 -19.77 1.42 23.87
N ASP A 713 -18.70 1.99 24.39
CA ASP A 713 -17.77 1.33 25.32
C ASP A 713 -17.26 2.30 26.41
N PRO A 714 -17.65 2.19 27.69
CA PRO A 714 -18.60 1.22 28.23
C PRO A 714 -20.05 1.72 28.06
N TRP A 715 -20.98 0.79 27.83
CA TRP A 715 -22.42 1.03 28.00
C TRP A 715 -22.78 0.93 29.49
N PRO A 716 -23.48 1.91 30.10
CA PRO A 716 -23.90 1.84 31.50
C PRO A 716 -24.79 0.61 31.75
N GLU A 717 -24.76 0.02 32.95
CA GLU A 717 -25.60 -1.15 33.31
C GLU A 717 -27.09 -0.79 33.39
N GLY A 718 -27.71 -0.48 32.25
CA GLY A 718 -29.10 -0.12 32.09
C GLY A 718 -29.76 -0.88 30.94
N PRO A 719 -31.11 -0.89 30.88
CA PRO A 719 -31.84 -1.49 29.78
C PRO A 719 -31.42 -0.85 28.46
N ILE A 720 -31.33 -1.66 27.40
CA ILE A 720 -31.10 -1.14 26.05
C ILE A 720 -32.30 -0.27 25.69
N PRO A 721 -32.10 1.00 25.28
CA PRO A 721 -33.19 1.91 24.91
C PRO A 721 -34.11 1.24 23.88
N GLU A 722 -35.42 1.23 24.12
CA GLU A 722 -36.40 0.59 23.22
C GLU A 722 -36.27 1.13 21.77
N GLY A 723 -35.98 2.42 21.63
CA GLY A 723 -35.79 3.06 20.33
C GLY A 723 -34.64 2.51 19.47
N LEU A 724 -33.66 1.77 20.03
CA LEU A 724 -32.62 1.10 19.23
C LEU A 724 -33.18 -0.07 18.42
N TYR A 725 -34.25 -0.72 18.91
CA TYR A 725 -34.91 -1.83 18.21
C TYR A 725 -35.77 -1.34 17.04
N ASP A 726 -36.22 -0.09 17.10
CA ASP A 726 -37.05 0.57 16.08
C ASP A 726 -36.23 1.24 14.94
N MET A 727 -34.90 1.06 14.93
CA MET A 727 -33.98 1.64 13.94
C MET A 727 -33.46 0.59 12.93
N PRO A 728 -34.24 0.20 11.90
CA PRO A 728 -33.91 -0.89 10.98
C PRO A 728 -32.73 -0.61 10.03
N TRP A 729 -32.14 0.59 10.07
CA TRP A 729 -30.95 0.96 9.28
C TRP A 729 -29.63 0.74 10.02
N LEU A 730 -29.65 0.51 11.34
CA LEU A 730 -28.45 0.14 12.09
C LEU A 730 -28.03 -1.28 11.74
N SER A 731 -26.88 -1.40 11.10
CA SER A 731 -26.34 -2.66 10.58
C SER A 731 -25.61 -3.45 11.67
N GLN A 732 -24.96 -2.75 12.60
CA GLN A 732 -24.25 -3.34 13.73
C GLN A 732 -24.30 -2.40 14.93
N VAL A 733 -24.66 -2.96 16.09
CA VAL A 733 -24.67 -2.25 17.38
C VAL A 733 -23.87 -3.08 18.38
N ASP A 734 -22.73 -2.55 18.80
CA ASP A 734 -21.86 -3.15 19.81
C ASP A 734 -21.94 -2.34 21.11
N LEU A 735 -22.57 -2.93 22.13
CA LEU A 735 -22.63 -2.36 23.48
C LEU A 735 -21.69 -3.16 24.39
N VAL A 736 -20.61 -2.52 24.84
CA VAL A 736 -19.56 -3.17 25.64
C VAL A 736 -19.84 -2.89 27.11
N SER A 737 -20.09 -3.93 27.91
CA SER A 737 -20.39 -3.75 29.35
C SER A 737 -19.14 -3.34 30.15
N PRO A 738 -19.30 -2.59 31.25
CA PRO A 738 -18.19 -2.19 32.10
C PRO A 738 -17.46 -3.43 32.65
N GLY A 739 -16.13 -3.47 32.54
CA GLY A 739 -15.32 -4.60 33.05
C GLY A 739 -15.14 -5.78 32.09
N ALA A 740 -15.71 -5.75 30.88
CA ALA A 740 -15.27 -6.66 29.81
C ALA A 740 -13.79 -6.34 29.46
N ARG A 741 -12.89 -7.33 29.54
CA ARG A 741 -11.51 -7.13 29.04
C ARG A 741 -11.60 -6.71 27.57
N PRO A 742 -10.97 -5.60 27.14
CA PRO A 742 -10.93 -5.26 25.72
C PRO A 742 -10.24 -6.42 25.03
N SER A 743 -10.99 -7.19 24.25
CA SER A 743 -10.36 -8.25 23.48
C SER A 743 -9.40 -7.55 22.52
N ALA A 744 -8.12 -7.91 22.55
CA ALA A 744 -7.16 -7.55 21.50
C ALA A 744 -7.57 -8.08 20.10
N ARG A 745 -8.76 -8.68 19.98
CA ARG A 745 -9.43 -9.14 18.76
C ARG A 745 -10.58 -8.23 18.30
N ALA A 746 -10.88 -7.12 18.99
CA ALA A 746 -11.84 -6.13 18.52
C ALA A 746 -11.24 -5.11 17.52
N GLY A 747 -9.94 -5.23 17.22
CA GLY A 747 -9.23 -4.40 16.22
C GLY A 747 -9.12 -5.02 14.82
N ALA A 748 -9.66 -6.22 14.60
CA ALA A 748 -9.65 -6.86 13.29
C ALA A 748 -10.95 -7.65 13.10
N HIS A 749 -11.63 -7.44 11.98
CA HIS A 749 -12.80 -8.21 11.56
C HIS A 749 -12.54 -9.72 11.73
N ALA A 750 -13.13 -10.32 12.76
CA ALA A 750 -13.27 -11.77 12.84
C ALA A 750 -14.50 -12.16 12.00
N ALA A 751 -14.25 -12.81 10.87
CA ALA A 751 -15.27 -13.54 10.12
C ALA A 751 -16.00 -14.54 11.04
N PRO A 752 -17.31 -14.77 10.85
CA PRO A 752 -18.04 -15.74 11.65
C PRO A 752 -17.49 -17.14 11.39
N ARG A 753 -17.39 -17.96 12.44
CA ARG A 753 -17.24 -19.41 12.27
C ARG A 753 -18.51 -19.96 11.61
N PRO A 754 -18.41 -20.76 10.54
CA PRO A 754 -19.58 -21.43 9.96
C PRO A 754 -19.94 -22.61 10.86
N GLY A 755 -21.18 -22.68 11.35
CA GLY A 755 -21.63 -23.85 12.10
C GLY A 755 -22.74 -23.66 13.15
N GLY A 756 -23.32 -22.46 13.29
CA GLY A 756 -24.50 -22.27 14.14
C GLY A 756 -25.75 -22.13 13.30
N VAL A 757 -26.57 -23.18 13.22
CA VAL A 757 -27.91 -23.11 12.62
C VAL A 757 -28.75 -22.08 13.39
N PRO A 758 -29.29 -21.02 12.75
CA PRO A 758 -30.25 -20.15 13.41
C PRO A 758 -31.59 -20.89 13.50
N ARG A 759 -32.12 -21.00 14.72
CA ARG A 759 -33.51 -21.38 14.96
C ARG A 759 -34.42 -20.34 14.31
N GLN A 760 -35.46 -20.81 13.63
CA GLN A 760 -36.48 -19.99 12.97
C GLN A 760 -37.17 -19.05 13.96
N GLY A 761 -37.35 -17.78 13.55
CA GLY A 761 -38.32 -16.85 14.13
C GLY A 761 -37.75 -15.65 14.88
N ALA A 762 -37.28 -14.63 14.14
CA ALA A 762 -37.39 -13.18 14.42
C ALA A 762 -36.37 -12.41 13.54
N VAL A 763 -36.85 -11.43 12.77
CA VAL A 763 -36.03 -10.56 11.90
C VAL A 763 -35.85 -9.23 12.63
N PHE A 764 -34.70 -8.97 13.27
CA PHE A 764 -34.33 -7.69 13.91
C PHE A 764 -32.80 -7.59 14.11
N PRO A 765 -32.20 -6.39 14.31
CA PRO A 765 -30.76 -6.15 14.20
C PRO A 765 -29.96 -7.02 15.16
N GLY A 766 -28.76 -7.44 14.74
CA GLY A 766 -27.84 -8.19 15.58
C GLY A 766 -27.20 -7.30 16.66
N VAL A 767 -27.98 -6.88 17.66
CA VAL A 767 -27.47 -6.16 18.84
C VAL A 767 -26.57 -7.12 19.62
N ARG A 768 -25.27 -6.84 19.67
CA ARG A 768 -24.31 -7.64 20.43
C ARG A 768 -23.98 -6.92 21.73
N VAL A 769 -24.40 -7.53 22.84
CA VAL A 769 -23.95 -7.11 24.18
C VAL A 769 -22.73 -7.95 24.55
N VAL A 770 -21.56 -7.32 24.61
CA VAL A 770 -20.32 -8.01 25.00
C VAL A 770 -20.18 -7.92 26.52
N ARG A 771 -20.53 -9.01 27.21
CA ARG A 771 -20.44 -9.11 28.68
C ARG A 771 -19.10 -9.71 29.13
N PRO A 772 -18.57 -9.34 30.32
CA PRO A 772 -17.41 -10.01 30.89
C PRO A 772 -17.67 -11.51 31.07
N GLY A 773 -16.78 -12.34 30.55
CA GLY A 773 -16.89 -13.79 30.67
C GLY A 773 -16.76 -14.23 32.13
N ARG A 774 -17.79 -14.91 32.66
CA ARG A 774 -17.68 -15.67 33.92
C ARG A 774 -16.59 -16.72 33.76
N ALA A 775 -15.56 -16.63 34.60
CA ALA A 775 -14.62 -17.73 34.79
C ALA A 775 -15.41 -18.99 35.18
N ARG A 776 -15.25 -20.07 34.42
CA ARG A 776 -15.68 -21.42 34.84
C ARG A 776 -14.85 -21.81 36.06
N GLY A 777 -15.41 -21.63 37.25
CA GLY A 777 -14.92 -22.24 38.47
C GLY A 777 -15.26 -23.74 38.49
N GLY A 778 -14.22 -24.55 38.75
CA GLY A 778 -14.22 -25.85 39.43
C GLY A 778 -15.33 -26.85 39.15
N ASN A 779 -14.99 -27.91 38.43
CA ASN A 779 -15.39 -29.27 38.85
C ASN A 779 -14.12 -29.96 39.37
N LEU A 780 -13.96 -29.94 40.70
CA LEU A 780 -13.14 -30.88 41.45
C LEU A 780 -14.00 -32.13 41.67
N GLN A 781 -13.59 -33.25 41.08
CA GLN A 781 -13.70 -34.54 41.75
C GLN A 781 -12.35 -34.75 42.45
N HIS A 782 -12.45 -34.93 43.77
CA HIS A 782 -11.42 -35.20 44.79
C HIS A 782 -10.44 -34.07 45.13
#